data_AF-A0A7V2Y3L1-F1
#
_entry.id   AF-A0A7V2Y3L1-F1
#
_cell.length_a   1.000
_cell.length_b   1.000
_cell.length_c   1.000
_cell.angle_alpha   90.00
_cell.angle_beta   90.00
_cell.angle_gamma   90.00
#
_symmetry.space_group_name_H-M   'P 1'
#
loop_
_entity.id
_entity.type
_entity.pdbx_description
1 polymer ?
#
loop_
_entity_poly.entity_id
_entity_poly.type
_entity_poly.pdbx_seq_one_letter_code
_entity_poly.pdbx_strand_id
1 'polypeptide(L)'
;MTAFWSVMFAALVAAPDGVVDLARFAGDSVPSNMKLNNTSARIVKRDGARMMQVDFEAVDWPNVFFTPPNGQVWDWRDFAGIEVELYNPAKNSVDVCIRVDNEGGDGLTNCNTGSASIAAKSSGTLRVRFSTHDSQRFWGMRGLPVRGPTGQGPALDLSRIVAYQIFLPQPQSPCTLFIKSIRLFGKGASLANLVTFPFIDRFGQYVHATWPGKLKDEAEFAKRAAKERKDLAKAPRLPGRDRFGGWADGPQLDATGWFRAEKVDGKWWLVTPEGRLFFSVGMDCVGTWEQTFITGRNGWFAELPNPDDPRFKAMYGEVSGAHSMADIIGGGGRTFNFYRMNLFRKYGDEWAEHWRASVYPRLQSWGFNTIANWSQGDVLDHSPMPFTASIGIGGECRSIEGARGYWGRMRDVYDPAFEQIAEQSIAPVAGHFGSNPLCIGYFVDNEMPWETIRNGTLLSPPDQPCRQELVRQLQEKYGDLARLNEAWGTDAKDWESLRAPDKATQACRADLDAWVYRFARRYFEVVSASIKRHAPNQLYLGCRFATAPDAAVKACADVADVVSYNLYKRTIPCERWCGENDLGKPMIIGEFHFGALDRGLFHTGLVATENQKDRAAHYIRYVESVAQCPAFVGCHWFQYVDEPVTGRWFDGENYNIGFLDVTDTPYPEMVAAAQKIHTRLYELRASKTPLPRKTAQRGR
;
A
#
# COMPACT_ATOMS: atom_id res chain seq x y z
N MET A 1 49.00 -57.95 14.46
CA MET A 1 49.98 -56.84 14.39
C MET A 1 49.50 -55.86 13.33
N THR A 2 48.90 -54.74 13.80
CA THR A 2 49.16 -53.32 13.43
C THR A 2 48.13 -52.82 12.40
N ALA A 3 46.95 -52.31 12.82
CA ALA A 3 46.61 -50.96 13.29
C ALA A 3 46.59 -49.88 12.19
N PHE A 4 45.44 -49.23 11.94
CA PHE A 4 45.30 -47.77 11.78
C PHE A 4 43.81 -47.35 11.84
N TRP A 5 43.53 -46.36 12.69
CA TRP A 5 42.24 -45.67 12.85
C TRP A 5 42.02 -44.66 11.71
N SER A 6 40.77 -44.39 11.34
CA SER A 6 40.39 -43.15 10.63
C SER A 6 38.98 -42.71 11.04
N VAL A 7 38.95 -41.53 11.66
CA VAL A 7 37.78 -40.77 12.09
C VAL A 7 37.24 -40.01 10.87
N MET A 8 35.98 -40.20 10.50
CA MET A 8 35.31 -39.35 9.50
C MET A 8 34.65 -38.15 10.19
N PHE A 9 35.19 -36.96 9.92
CA PHE A 9 34.55 -35.67 10.18
C PHE A 9 33.32 -35.50 9.27
N ALA A 10 32.18 -35.13 9.86
CA ALA A 10 31.04 -34.60 9.12
C ALA A 10 31.41 -33.20 8.58
N ALA A 11 31.36 -33.03 7.26
CA ALA A 11 31.61 -31.74 6.62
C ALA A 11 30.48 -30.75 6.98
N LEU A 12 30.80 -29.74 7.78
CA LEU A 12 30.03 -28.51 7.86
C LEU A 12 30.09 -27.85 6.48
N VAL A 13 28.96 -27.78 5.77
CA VAL A 13 28.84 -26.90 4.60
C VAL A 13 28.90 -25.47 5.12
N ALA A 14 30.05 -24.83 4.95
CA ALA A 14 30.27 -23.42 5.26
C ALA A 14 29.16 -22.59 4.60
N ALA A 15 28.49 -21.76 5.41
CA ALA A 15 27.63 -20.72 4.87
C ALA A 15 28.48 -19.78 3.98
N PRO A 16 27.92 -19.20 2.90
CA PRO A 16 28.60 -18.14 2.17
C PRO A 16 29.02 -17.03 3.15
N ASP A 17 30.16 -16.39 2.88
CA ASP A 17 30.77 -15.39 3.76
C ASP A 17 29.73 -14.40 4.31
N GLY A 18 29.61 -14.33 5.64
CA GLY A 18 28.81 -13.33 6.34
C GLY A 18 27.36 -13.68 6.69
N VAL A 19 27.01 -14.98 6.72
CA VAL A 19 25.71 -15.49 7.20
C VAL A 19 25.90 -16.40 8.42
N VAL A 20 25.09 -16.23 9.47
CA VAL A 20 25.06 -17.14 10.65
C VAL A 20 23.70 -17.82 10.72
N ASP A 21 23.69 -19.15 10.71
CA ASP A 21 22.46 -19.92 10.89
C ASP A 21 22.04 -19.95 12.36
N LEU A 22 20.86 -19.39 12.64
CA LEU A 22 20.22 -19.51 13.94
C LEU A 22 19.49 -20.86 14.06
N ALA A 23 19.02 -21.40 12.93
CA ALA A 23 18.47 -22.75 12.82
C ALA A 23 18.64 -23.30 11.40
N ARG A 24 19.43 -24.38 11.26
CA ARG A 24 19.33 -25.36 10.17
C ARG A 24 18.76 -26.63 10.78
N PHE A 25 17.59 -27.07 10.32
CA PHE A 25 16.82 -28.18 10.90
C PHE A 25 17.47 -29.55 10.60
N ALA A 26 18.73 -29.74 11.01
CA ALA A 26 19.56 -30.89 10.69
C ALA A 26 19.20 -32.16 11.50
N GLY A 27 18.64 -31.99 12.71
CA GLY A 27 18.11 -33.07 13.56
C GLY A 27 16.61 -33.32 13.35
N ASP A 28 16.04 -34.28 14.08
CA ASP A 28 14.60 -34.62 14.02
C ASP A 28 13.76 -33.82 15.03
N SER A 29 14.41 -33.13 15.97
CA SER A 29 13.76 -32.29 16.97
C SER A 29 13.71 -30.82 16.53
N VAL A 30 12.64 -30.15 16.93
CA VAL A 30 12.54 -28.69 16.84
C VAL A 30 13.53 -28.02 17.81
N PRO A 31 13.95 -26.76 17.58
CA PRO A 31 14.89 -26.07 18.47
C PRO A 31 14.39 -26.03 19.93
N SER A 32 15.25 -26.37 20.89
CA SER A 32 14.87 -26.47 22.31
C SER A 32 14.57 -25.12 22.96
N ASN A 33 15.04 -24.03 22.36
CA ASN A 33 14.83 -22.66 22.81
C ASN A 33 13.58 -22.00 22.21
N MET A 34 12.70 -22.81 21.62
CA MET A 34 11.48 -22.40 20.95
C MET A 34 10.26 -22.59 21.86
N LYS A 35 9.36 -21.60 21.88
CA LYS A 35 8.04 -21.67 22.49
C LYS A 35 6.98 -21.58 21.40
N LEU A 36 5.95 -22.40 21.53
CA LEU A 36 4.84 -22.49 20.58
C LEU A 36 3.59 -21.88 21.21
N ASN A 37 3.10 -20.78 20.64
CA ASN A 37 1.91 -20.09 21.11
C ASN A 37 0.83 -20.22 20.03
N ASN A 38 -0.22 -21.00 20.31
CA ASN A 38 -1.28 -21.32 19.35
C ASN A 38 -0.73 -21.88 18.02
N THR A 39 0.34 -22.67 18.15
CA THR A 39 1.06 -23.29 17.05
C THR A 39 1.50 -24.70 17.43
N SER A 40 1.68 -25.55 16.41
CA SER A 40 2.42 -26.81 16.56
C SER A 40 3.53 -26.88 15.51
N ALA A 41 4.64 -27.55 15.84
CA ALA A 41 5.80 -27.63 14.95
C ALA A 41 6.45 -29.01 14.96
N ARG A 42 6.97 -29.44 13.80
CA ARG A 42 7.74 -30.68 13.63
C ARG A 42 8.74 -30.57 12.50
N ILE A 43 9.86 -31.31 12.59
CA ILE A 43 10.80 -31.40 11.48
C ILE A 43 10.29 -32.43 10.48
N VAL A 44 10.29 -32.06 9.20
CA VAL A 44 9.90 -32.92 8.08
C VAL A 44 10.98 -32.93 7.00
N LYS A 45 11.00 -33.97 6.18
CA LYS A 45 11.83 -34.05 4.98
C LYS A 45 10.96 -33.86 3.74
N ARG A 46 11.30 -32.89 2.90
CA ARG A 46 10.59 -32.59 1.65
C ARG A 46 11.59 -32.12 0.59
N ASP A 47 11.43 -32.62 -0.63
CA ASP A 47 12.31 -32.30 -1.77
C ASP A 47 13.81 -32.51 -1.46
N GLY A 48 14.11 -33.55 -0.69
CA GLY A 48 15.47 -33.88 -0.25
C GLY A 48 16.03 -33.05 0.90
N ALA A 49 15.36 -31.96 1.30
CA ALA A 49 15.79 -31.07 2.38
C ALA A 49 14.94 -31.25 3.66
N ARG A 50 15.56 -31.02 4.83
CA ARG A 50 14.82 -30.93 6.10
C ARG A 50 14.32 -29.51 6.32
N MET A 51 13.10 -29.38 6.80
CA MET A 51 12.44 -28.11 7.10
C MET A 51 11.52 -28.26 8.30
N MET A 52 11.24 -27.17 9.00
CA MET A 52 10.27 -27.16 10.09
C MET A 52 8.89 -26.84 9.55
N GLN A 53 7.98 -27.80 9.62
CA GLN A 53 6.56 -27.54 9.40
C GLN A 53 6.00 -26.86 10.65
N VAL A 54 5.27 -25.76 10.46
CA VAL A 54 4.53 -25.07 11.52
C VAL A 54 3.07 -24.97 11.11
N ASP A 55 2.20 -25.45 11.98
CA ASP A 55 0.75 -25.37 11.84
C ASP A 55 0.24 -24.28 12.83
N PHE A 56 -0.33 -23.20 12.29
CA PHE A 56 -0.86 -22.03 13.01
C PHE A 56 -2.38 -22.12 13.17
N GLU A 57 -2.89 -21.84 14.37
CA GLU A 57 -4.33 -21.75 14.64
C GLU A 57 -4.94 -20.46 14.09
N ALA A 58 -6.27 -20.42 13.93
CA ALA A 58 -7.01 -19.22 13.52
C ALA A 58 -7.35 -18.33 14.73
N VAL A 59 -6.31 -17.75 15.33
CA VAL A 59 -6.43 -16.82 16.46
C VAL A 59 -5.61 -15.56 16.17
N ASP A 60 -5.66 -14.58 17.06
CA ASP A 60 -4.85 -13.39 16.96
C ASP A 60 -3.37 -13.72 17.26
N TRP A 61 -2.50 -13.39 16.32
CA TRP A 61 -1.04 -13.45 16.44
C TRP A 61 -0.44 -14.81 16.88
N PRO A 62 -0.88 -15.96 16.32
CA PRO A 62 -0.25 -17.26 16.61
C PRO A 62 1.21 -17.21 16.16
N ASN A 63 2.11 -17.73 16.99
CA ASN A 63 3.53 -17.51 16.79
C ASN A 63 4.40 -18.67 17.22
N VAL A 64 5.58 -18.68 16.63
CA VAL A 64 6.73 -19.45 17.08
C VAL A 64 7.75 -18.45 17.63
N PHE A 65 8.02 -18.54 18.92
CA PHE A 65 8.81 -17.58 19.69
C PHE A 65 10.14 -18.19 20.10
N PHE A 66 11.25 -17.48 19.91
CA PHE A 66 12.59 -17.96 20.21
C PHE A 66 13.25 -17.07 21.25
N THR A 67 13.81 -17.70 22.28
CA THR A 67 14.64 -17.03 23.29
C THR A 67 16.09 -17.51 23.22
N PRO A 68 17.07 -16.72 23.66
CA PRO A 68 18.42 -17.19 23.89
C PRO A 68 18.44 -18.35 24.89
N PRO A 69 19.30 -19.37 24.69
CA PRO A 69 19.45 -20.45 25.66
C PRO A 69 19.88 -19.92 27.04
N ASN A 70 19.40 -20.57 28.11
CA ASN A 70 19.84 -20.34 29.49
C ASN A 70 19.68 -18.90 30.03
N GLY A 71 18.73 -18.11 29.49
CA GLY A 71 18.45 -16.76 29.98
C GLY A 71 19.54 -15.72 29.65
N GLN A 72 20.42 -16.03 28.70
CA GLN A 72 21.41 -15.07 28.18
C GLN A 72 20.74 -14.03 27.27
N VAL A 73 21.54 -13.19 26.61
CA VAL A 73 21.11 -12.34 25.50
C VAL A 73 21.94 -12.69 24.26
N TRP A 74 21.40 -12.47 23.07
CA TRP A 74 22.20 -12.55 21.85
C TRP A 74 22.89 -11.21 21.55
N ASP A 75 24.13 -11.31 21.10
CA ASP A 75 24.89 -10.20 20.53
C ASP A 75 24.91 -10.32 19.01
N TRP A 76 24.16 -9.44 18.35
CA TRP A 76 24.00 -9.36 16.90
C TRP A 76 24.62 -8.09 16.31
N ARG A 77 25.51 -7.39 17.05
CA ARG A 77 26.12 -6.12 16.61
C ARG A 77 26.79 -6.18 15.24
N ASP A 78 27.34 -7.34 14.89
CA ASP A 78 28.05 -7.52 13.63
C ASP A 78 27.11 -7.72 12.42
N PHE A 79 25.80 -7.87 12.61
CA PHE A 79 24.86 -8.26 11.54
C PHE A 79 23.92 -7.13 11.14
N ALA A 80 23.54 -7.10 9.86
CA ALA A 80 22.61 -6.11 9.33
C ALA A 80 21.14 -6.46 9.57
N GLY A 81 20.83 -7.74 9.82
CA GLY A 81 19.45 -8.19 9.97
C GLY A 81 19.29 -9.70 10.09
N ILE A 82 18.03 -10.13 10.14
CA ILE A 82 17.57 -11.51 10.18
C ILE A 82 16.73 -11.86 8.93
N GLU A 83 16.88 -13.09 8.45
CA GLU A 83 16.20 -13.65 7.29
C GLU A 83 15.56 -14.99 7.64
N VAL A 84 14.35 -15.21 7.11
CA VAL A 84 13.62 -16.48 7.17
C VAL A 84 13.24 -16.91 5.76
N GLU A 85 13.66 -18.11 5.34
CA GLU A 85 13.21 -18.72 4.10
C GLU A 85 12.01 -19.63 4.37
N LEU A 86 10.91 -19.40 3.65
CA LEU A 86 9.62 -20.02 3.88
C LEU A 86 9.09 -20.67 2.59
N TYR A 87 8.28 -21.71 2.74
CA TYR A 87 7.43 -22.23 1.67
C TYR A 87 5.98 -22.25 2.12
N ASN A 88 5.11 -21.66 1.30
CA ASN A 88 3.67 -21.65 1.52
C ASN A 88 3.00 -22.78 0.72
N PRO A 89 2.51 -23.84 1.38
CA PRO A 89 1.78 -24.93 0.73
C PRO A 89 0.31 -24.60 0.45
N ALA A 90 -0.22 -23.49 0.94
CA ALA A 90 -1.63 -23.16 0.81
C ALA A 90 -2.00 -22.80 -0.64
N LYS A 91 -3.32 -22.76 -0.90
CA LYS A 91 -3.87 -22.29 -2.18
C LYS A 91 -3.91 -20.76 -2.28
N ASN A 92 -3.78 -20.07 -1.16
CA ASN A 92 -3.81 -18.62 -1.05
C ASN A 92 -2.45 -18.10 -0.59
N SER A 93 -2.15 -16.83 -0.85
CA SER A 93 -1.00 -16.16 -0.23
C SER A 93 -1.16 -16.09 1.28
N VAL A 94 -0.05 -16.10 2.01
CA VAL A 94 -0.02 -15.99 3.47
C VAL A 94 0.90 -14.83 3.83
N ASP A 95 0.35 -13.87 4.56
CA ASP A 95 1.13 -12.79 5.16
C ASP A 95 1.79 -13.30 6.43
N VAL A 96 3.09 -13.05 6.56
CA VAL A 96 3.92 -13.55 7.66
C VAL A 96 4.80 -12.42 8.15
N CYS A 97 4.94 -12.33 9.47
CA CYS A 97 5.72 -11.31 10.13
C CYS A 97 6.85 -11.94 10.94
N ILE A 98 7.93 -11.18 11.10
CA ILE A 98 9.01 -11.47 12.05
C ILE A 98 9.21 -10.25 12.93
N ARG A 99 9.35 -10.48 14.23
CA ARG A 99 9.69 -9.44 15.21
C ARG A 99 10.95 -9.83 15.97
N VAL A 100 11.82 -8.86 16.21
CA VAL A 100 13.05 -8.99 16.99
C VAL A 100 12.98 -8.01 18.16
N ASP A 101 13.23 -8.50 19.37
CA ASP A 101 12.95 -7.79 20.62
C ASP A 101 14.23 -7.54 21.43
N ASN A 102 14.37 -6.31 21.93
CA ASN A 102 15.07 -6.04 23.18
C ASN A 102 14.12 -6.30 24.38
N GLU A 103 14.64 -6.17 25.60
CA GLU A 103 13.83 -6.31 26.81
C GLU A 103 12.64 -5.32 26.80
N GLY A 104 11.45 -5.81 27.19
CA GLY A 104 10.22 -5.03 27.18
C GLY A 104 9.57 -4.84 25.80
N GLY A 105 10.02 -5.56 24.76
CA GLY A 105 9.42 -5.51 23.42
C GLY A 105 7.94 -5.92 23.40
N ASP A 106 7.07 -5.01 22.97
CA ASP A 106 5.61 -5.17 23.00
C ASP A 106 4.97 -5.22 21.60
N GLY A 107 5.76 -5.04 20.53
CA GLY A 107 5.27 -4.92 19.15
C GLY A 107 5.24 -3.49 18.62
N LEU A 108 5.46 -2.49 19.48
CA LEU A 108 5.53 -1.07 19.15
C LEU A 108 6.87 -0.46 19.58
N THR A 109 7.29 -0.76 20.80
CA THR A 109 8.52 -0.27 21.42
C THR A 109 9.51 -1.41 21.61
N ASN A 110 10.80 -1.06 21.69
CA ASN A 110 11.90 -2.00 21.94
C ASN A 110 11.93 -3.22 21.00
N CYS A 111 11.37 -3.09 19.80
CA CYS A 111 11.32 -4.16 18.83
C CYS A 111 11.45 -3.64 17.40
N ASN A 112 11.89 -4.50 16.48
CA ASN A 112 11.77 -4.28 15.05
C ASN A 112 10.91 -5.37 14.43
N THR A 113 9.92 -4.96 13.64
CA THR A 113 9.01 -5.85 12.93
C THR A 113 9.19 -5.70 11.43
N GLY A 114 9.06 -6.78 10.68
CA GLY A 114 8.80 -6.68 9.27
C GLY A 114 7.96 -7.84 8.78
N SER A 115 7.45 -7.68 7.57
CA SER A 115 6.44 -8.56 7.01
C SER A 115 6.73 -8.87 5.55
N ALA A 116 6.17 -9.97 5.08
CA ALA A 116 6.16 -10.36 3.69
C ALA A 116 4.90 -11.16 3.39
N SER A 117 4.43 -11.09 2.15
CA SER A 117 3.39 -11.98 1.65
C SER A 117 4.02 -13.12 0.84
N ILE A 118 3.84 -14.36 1.30
CA ILE A 118 4.35 -15.54 0.59
C ILE A 118 3.23 -16.07 -0.31
N ALA A 119 3.43 -15.98 -1.63
CA ALA A 119 2.45 -16.42 -2.61
C ALA A 119 2.09 -17.91 -2.44
N ALA A 120 0.87 -18.26 -2.86
CA ALA A 120 0.38 -19.64 -2.86
C ALA A 120 1.34 -20.56 -3.60
N LYS A 121 1.58 -21.76 -3.02
CA LYS A 121 2.43 -22.81 -3.62
C LYS A 121 3.87 -22.35 -3.96
N SER A 122 4.35 -21.28 -3.35
CA SER A 122 5.67 -20.70 -3.64
C SER A 122 6.57 -20.67 -2.41
N SER A 123 7.87 -20.59 -2.67
CA SER A 123 8.83 -20.17 -1.65
C SER A 123 8.95 -18.65 -1.66
N GLY A 124 9.33 -18.09 -0.52
CA GLY A 124 9.67 -16.68 -0.39
C GLY A 124 10.55 -16.45 0.82
N THR A 125 11.09 -15.25 0.89
CA THR A 125 12.03 -14.85 1.92
C THR A 125 11.48 -13.65 2.67
N LEU A 126 11.38 -13.79 3.99
CA LEU A 126 11.09 -12.70 4.90
C LEU A 126 12.41 -12.16 5.46
N ARG A 127 12.74 -10.90 5.19
CA ARG A 127 13.96 -10.24 5.70
C ARG A 127 13.58 -9.03 6.54
N VAL A 128 14.22 -8.89 7.69
CA VAL A 128 14.17 -7.67 8.50
C VAL A 128 15.58 -7.20 8.76
N ARG A 129 15.87 -5.96 8.34
CA ARG A 129 17.09 -5.27 8.73
C ARG A 129 16.86 -4.51 10.03
N PHE A 130 17.86 -4.51 10.89
CA PHE A 130 17.74 -3.83 12.16
C PHE A 130 17.81 -2.31 11.95
N SER A 131 16.89 -1.61 12.61
CA SER A 131 17.00 -0.19 12.89
C SER A 131 18.07 0.00 13.97
N THR A 132 19.04 0.88 13.73
CA THR A 132 20.18 1.12 14.64
C THR A 132 20.43 2.61 14.76
N HIS A 133 21.20 3.06 15.76
CA HIS A 133 21.56 4.48 15.84
C HIS A 133 22.29 4.98 14.57
N ASP A 134 23.07 4.13 13.89
CA ASP A 134 23.71 4.47 12.61
C ASP A 134 22.70 4.82 11.51
N SER A 135 21.48 4.24 11.51
CA SER A 135 20.46 4.59 10.51
C SER A 135 19.93 6.01 10.69
N GLN A 136 20.12 6.65 11.86
CA GLN A 136 19.73 8.04 12.09
C GLN A 136 20.49 9.02 11.19
N ARG A 137 21.69 8.67 10.70
CA ARG A 137 22.40 9.49 9.69
C ARG A 137 21.66 9.56 8.35
N PHE A 138 20.72 8.64 8.10
CA PHE A 138 19.85 8.57 6.93
C PHE A 138 18.38 8.73 7.31
N TRP A 139 18.09 9.56 8.33
CA TRP A 139 16.73 9.80 8.82
C TRP A 139 15.77 10.26 7.70
N GLY A 140 14.48 10.00 7.87
CA GLY A 140 13.49 10.44 6.88
C GLY A 140 13.39 9.55 5.65
N MET A 141 14.02 8.37 5.64
CA MET A 141 14.00 7.42 4.53
C MET A 141 13.51 6.06 4.99
N ARG A 142 12.55 5.48 4.28
CA ARG A 142 12.05 4.12 4.57
C ARG A 142 13.00 3.02 4.07
N GLY A 143 13.69 3.27 2.95
CA GLY A 143 14.79 2.46 2.47
C GLY A 143 16.13 3.18 2.56
N LEU A 144 17.18 2.47 2.95
CA LEU A 144 18.52 3.04 3.11
C LEU A 144 19.46 2.65 1.96
N PRO A 145 20.42 3.50 1.57
CA PRO A 145 21.42 3.17 0.55
C PRO A 145 22.19 1.90 0.92
N VAL A 146 22.44 1.04 -0.08
CA VAL A 146 23.07 -0.29 0.04
C VAL A 146 22.23 -1.31 0.81
N ARG A 147 21.50 -0.87 1.84
CA ARG A 147 20.75 -1.72 2.75
C ARG A 147 19.30 -1.92 2.35
N GLY A 148 18.63 -1.09 1.57
CA GLY A 148 17.21 -1.29 1.29
C GLY A 148 16.29 -1.02 2.52
N PRO A 149 15.08 -1.58 2.58
CA PRO A 149 14.12 -1.35 3.69
C PRO A 149 14.65 -1.81 5.05
N THR A 150 14.32 -1.03 6.09
CA THR A 150 14.56 -1.37 7.50
C THR A 150 13.29 -1.93 8.16
N GLY A 151 13.46 -2.67 9.26
CA GLY A 151 12.34 -3.09 10.10
C GLY A 151 11.64 -1.89 10.73
N GLN A 152 10.32 -2.01 10.89
CA GLN A 152 9.49 -1.03 11.57
C GLN A 152 9.77 -1.06 13.08
N GLY A 153 10.03 0.11 13.66
CA GLY A 153 10.28 0.27 15.09
C GLY A 153 11.53 1.09 15.41
N PRO A 154 11.75 1.43 16.70
CA PRO A 154 12.90 2.21 17.14
C PRO A 154 14.23 1.47 16.94
N ALA A 155 15.35 2.17 17.13
CA ALA A 155 16.67 1.55 17.10
C ALA A 155 16.79 0.46 18.19
N LEU A 156 17.35 -0.70 17.84
CA LEU A 156 17.62 -1.79 18.77
C LEU A 156 19.05 -1.68 19.35
N ASP A 157 19.20 -2.08 20.61
CA ASP A 157 20.50 -2.46 21.18
C ASP A 157 20.84 -3.89 20.71
N LEU A 158 21.60 -3.98 19.63
CA LEU A 158 21.99 -5.27 19.05
C LEU A 158 22.90 -6.10 19.95
N SER A 159 23.47 -5.54 21.03
CA SER A 159 24.25 -6.33 22.00
C SER A 159 23.39 -7.11 22.99
N ARG A 160 22.07 -6.84 23.02
CA ARG A 160 21.13 -7.34 24.03
C ARG A 160 19.80 -7.81 23.44
N ILE A 161 19.85 -8.58 22.35
CA ILE A 161 18.62 -9.16 21.78
C ILE A 161 18.12 -10.29 22.68
N VAL A 162 16.85 -10.22 23.09
CA VAL A 162 16.26 -11.17 24.05
C VAL A 162 15.26 -12.12 23.40
N ALA A 163 14.73 -11.79 22.23
CA ALA A 163 13.84 -12.69 21.50
C ALA A 163 13.75 -12.36 20.01
N TYR A 164 13.31 -13.35 19.24
CA TYR A 164 12.66 -13.10 17.95
C TYR A 164 11.49 -14.07 17.77
N GLN A 165 10.53 -13.72 16.93
CA GLN A 165 9.35 -14.54 16.68
C GLN A 165 8.86 -14.44 15.25
N ILE A 166 8.27 -15.54 14.77
CA ILE A 166 7.62 -15.62 13.45
C ILE A 166 6.14 -15.86 13.70
N PHE A 167 5.29 -15.00 13.15
CA PHE A 167 3.86 -15.00 13.46
C PHE A 167 3.00 -14.62 12.25
N LEU A 168 1.71 -14.97 12.33
CA LEU A 168 0.73 -14.58 11.32
C LEU A 168 -0.14 -13.42 11.84
N PRO A 169 -0.39 -12.37 11.04
CA PRO A 169 -1.28 -11.28 11.43
C PRO A 169 -2.75 -11.74 11.31
N GLN A 170 -3.37 -12.05 12.46
CA GLN A 170 -4.80 -12.40 12.59
C GLN A 170 -5.33 -13.35 11.48
N PRO A 171 -4.78 -14.57 11.34
CA PRO A 171 -5.22 -15.52 10.33
C PRO A 171 -6.70 -15.89 10.51
N GLN A 172 -7.47 -15.76 9.43
CA GLN A 172 -8.91 -16.07 9.41
C GLN A 172 -9.22 -17.57 9.36
N SER A 173 -8.21 -18.40 9.10
CA SER A 173 -8.31 -19.86 9.03
C SER A 173 -6.97 -20.48 9.42
N PRO A 174 -6.94 -21.72 9.94
CA PRO A 174 -5.69 -22.39 10.25
C PRO A 174 -4.78 -22.45 9.03
N CYS A 175 -3.48 -22.27 9.25
CA CYS A 175 -2.50 -22.12 8.17
C CYS A 175 -1.23 -22.93 8.46
N THR A 176 -0.71 -23.63 7.46
CA THR A 176 0.57 -24.34 7.55
C THR A 176 1.62 -23.60 6.74
N LEU A 177 2.81 -23.38 7.32
CA LEU A 177 4.00 -22.92 6.61
C LEU A 177 5.18 -23.87 6.85
N PHE A 178 6.10 -23.92 5.89
CA PHE A 178 7.35 -24.65 6.03
C PHE A 178 8.51 -23.66 6.14
N ILE A 179 9.18 -23.64 7.30
CA ILE A 179 10.38 -22.85 7.53
C ILE A 179 11.58 -23.67 7.09
N LYS A 180 12.32 -23.19 6.10
CA LYS A 180 13.50 -23.87 5.57
C LYS A 180 14.77 -23.49 6.30
N SER A 181 14.91 -22.21 6.66
CA SER A 181 16.08 -21.71 7.39
C SER A 181 15.79 -20.38 8.10
N ILE A 182 16.54 -20.12 9.17
CA ILE A 182 16.55 -18.84 9.89
C ILE A 182 18.00 -18.41 10.06
N ARG A 183 18.35 -17.20 9.57
CA ARG A 183 19.74 -16.76 9.45
C ARG A 183 19.91 -15.28 9.77
N LEU A 184 21.03 -14.91 10.39
CA LEU A 184 21.51 -13.54 10.38
C LEU A 184 22.29 -13.29 9.09
N PHE A 185 22.18 -12.09 8.53
CA PHE A 185 22.87 -11.72 7.30
C PHE A 185 23.62 -10.39 7.43
N GLY A 186 24.55 -10.16 6.51
CA GLY A 186 25.28 -8.90 6.40
C GLY A 186 26.30 -8.69 7.51
N LYS A 187 27.07 -9.75 7.85
CA LYS A 187 28.15 -9.69 8.82
C LYS A 187 29.20 -8.62 8.42
N GLY A 188 29.59 -7.75 9.36
CA GLY A 188 30.79 -6.91 9.25
C GLY A 188 30.63 -5.54 8.57
N ALA A 189 29.44 -4.92 8.56
CA ALA A 189 29.28 -3.60 7.95
C ALA A 189 28.45 -2.64 8.80
N SER A 190 29.07 -1.63 9.42
CA SER A 190 28.35 -0.44 9.92
C SER A 190 27.85 0.40 8.74
N LEU A 191 26.66 1.00 8.86
CA LEU A 191 26.07 1.84 7.80
C LEU A 191 26.95 3.04 7.47
N ALA A 192 27.56 3.61 8.51
CA ALA A 192 28.35 4.84 8.42
C ALA A 192 29.57 4.71 7.49
N ASN A 193 30.07 3.50 7.26
CA ASN A 193 31.22 3.22 6.41
C ASN A 193 30.83 2.81 4.97
N LEU A 194 29.55 2.54 4.69
CA LEU A 194 29.10 2.00 3.40
C LEU A 194 28.77 3.09 2.37
N VAL A 195 28.54 4.33 2.80
CA VAL A 195 28.03 5.40 1.94
C VAL A 195 28.76 6.71 2.22
N THR A 196 29.55 7.14 1.25
CA THR A 196 30.26 8.42 1.31
C THR A 196 29.30 9.56 0.98
N PHE A 197 29.42 10.69 1.68
CA PHE A 197 28.63 11.90 1.43
C PHE A 197 29.44 12.88 0.56
N PRO A 198 28.80 13.62 -0.36
CA PRO A 198 27.39 13.55 -0.76
C PRO A 198 27.08 12.25 -1.53
N PHE A 199 25.82 11.80 -1.42
CA PHE A 199 25.36 10.58 -2.08
C PHE A 199 24.20 10.80 -3.03
N ILE A 200 23.69 12.03 -3.14
CA ILE A 200 22.68 12.43 -4.12
C ILE A 200 23.31 13.44 -5.09
N ASP A 201 23.21 13.17 -6.39
CA ASP A 201 23.74 14.05 -7.42
C ASP A 201 22.84 15.26 -7.68
N ARG A 202 23.29 16.16 -8.56
CA ARG A 202 22.56 17.39 -8.92
C ARG A 202 21.19 17.14 -9.57
N PHE A 203 20.90 15.91 -10.01
CA PHE A 203 19.64 15.50 -10.64
C PHE A 203 18.72 14.77 -9.65
N GLY A 204 19.14 14.57 -8.40
CA GLY A 204 18.37 13.81 -7.40
C GLY A 204 18.59 12.29 -7.46
N GLN A 205 19.59 11.81 -8.19
CA GLN A 205 19.89 10.37 -8.32
C GLN A 205 21.00 9.93 -7.35
N TYR A 206 21.03 8.64 -6.99
CA TYR A 206 22.11 8.09 -6.16
C TYR A 206 23.48 8.11 -6.88
N VAL A 207 24.50 8.72 -6.25
CA VAL A 207 25.84 8.93 -6.83
C VAL A 207 26.59 7.62 -7.04
N HIS A 208 26.58 6.72 -6.05
CA HIS A 208 27.53 5.59 -5.96
C HIS A 208 27.11 4.33 -6.74
N ALA A 209 26.17 4.45 -7.67
CA ALA A 209 25.79 3.36 -8.56
C ALA A 209 25.56 3.86 -10.00
N THR A 210 25.66 2.94 -10.96
CA THR A 210 25.28 3.16 -12.35
C THR A 210 24.24 2.12 -12.75
N TRP A 211 23.26 2.51 -13.55
CA TRP A 211 22.22 1.64 -14.08
C TRP A 211 21.83 2.06 -15.50
N PRO A 212 21.18 1.17 -16.28
CA PRO A 212 20.61 1.54 -17.57
C PRO A 212 19.64 2.72 -17.43
N GLY A 213 19.87 3.79 -18.19
CA GLY A 213 19.03 5.00 -18.19
C GLY A 213 19.45 6.11 -17.22
N LYS A 214 20.41 5.86 -16.30
CA LYS A 214 20.93 6.91 -15.39
C LYS A 214 21.41 8.13 -16.18
N LEU A 215 20.90 9.31 -15.84
CA LEU A 215 21.34 10.57 -16.43
C LEU A 215 22.73 10.93 -15.93
N LYS A 216 23.68 11.20 -16.83
CA LYS A 216 25.07 11.54 -16.48
C LYS A 216 25.39 13.01 -16.75
N ASP A 217 24.78 13.57 -17.78
CA ASP A 217 25.01 14.94 -18.22
C ASP A 217 23.69 15.68 -18.44
N GLU A 218 23.67 16.98 -18.13
CA GLU A 218 22.51 17.85 -18.35
C GLU A 218 22.19 18.00 -19.85
N ALA A 219 23.21 17.95 -20.72
CA ALA A 219 23.02 17.98 -22.17
C ALA A 219 22.22 16.77 -22.71
N GLU A 220 22.05 15.70 -21.93
CA GLU A 220 21.18 14.59 -22.29
C GLU A 220 19.68 14.96 -22.24
N PHE A 221 19.27 15.95 -21.44
CA PHE A 221 17.85 16.31 -21.33
C PHE A 221 17.24 16.72 -22.66
N ALA A 222 17.92 17.58 -23.42
CA ALA A 222 17.48 17.99 -24.75
C ALA A 222 17.37 16.80 -25.71
N LYS A 223 18.30 15.83 -25.62
CA LYS A 223 18.27 14.60 -26.42
C LYS A 223 17.11 13.69 -26.02
N ARG A 224 16.86 13.53 -24.72
CA ARG A 224 15.74 12.74 -24.18
C ARG A 224 14.40 13.35 -24.58
N ALA A 225 14.25 14.67 -24.44
CA ALA A 225 13.05 15.39 -24.88
C ALA A 225 12.80 15.25 -26.39
N ALA A 226 13.84 15.41 -27.22
CA ALA A 226 13.72 15.24 -28.67
C ALA A 226 13.37 13.79 -29.06
N LYS A 227 13.99 12.80 -28.42
CA LYS A 227 13.68 11.38 -28.63
C LYS A 227 12.23 11.08 -28.25
N GLU A 228 11.81 11.50 -27.06
CA GLU A 228 10.46 11.27 -26.57
C GLU A 228 9.40 11.92 -27.47
N ARG A 229 9.59 13.18 -27.90
CA ARG A 229 8.68 13.81 -28.88
C ARG A 229 8.57 13.00 -30.16
N LYS A 230 9.69 12.49 -30.67
CA LYS A 230 9.72 11.66 -31.89
C LYS A 230 9.02 10.32 -31.68
N ASP A 231 9.19 9.71 -30.52
CA ASP A 231 8.55 8.44 -30.18
C ASP A 231 7.03 8.62 -30.02
N LEU A 232 6.59 9.67 -29.32
CA LEU A 232 5.17 10.00 -29.15
C LEU A 232 4.49 10.36 -30.48
N ALA A 233 5.17 11.11 -31.36
CA ALA A 233 4.64 11.42 -32.69
C ALA A 233 4.45 10.17 -33.58
N LYS A 234 5.17 9.08 -33.27
CA LYS A 234 5.06 7.79 -33.96
C LYS A 234 4.21 6.77 -33.22
N ALA A 235 3.84 7.05 -31.97
CA ALA A 235 3.13 6.10 -31.15
C ALA A 235 1.73 5.87 -31.76
N PRO A 236 1.34 4.61 -32.03
CA PRO A 236 0.01 4.33 -32.52
C PRO A 236 -1.01 4.70 -31.45
N ARG A 237 -2.14 5.30 -31.86
CA ARG A 237 -3.33 5.27 -31.01
C ARG A 237 -3.74 3.81 -30.87
N LEU A 238 -4.02 3.37 -29.64
CA LEU A 238 -4.48 2.00 -29.44
C LEU A 238 -5.79 1.77 -30.22
N PRO A 239 -5.86 0.71 -31.03
CA PRO A 239 -7.03 0.44 -31.86
C PRO A 239 -8.26 0.10 -30.99
N GLY A 240 -9.45 0.25 -31.57
CA GLY A 240 -10.70 -0.14 -30.92
C GLY A 240 -11.05 0.70 -29.69
N ARG A 241 -10.72 2.00 -29.71
CA ARG A 241 -11.02 2.96 -28.64
C ARG A 241 -11.88 4.12 -29.16
N ASP A 242 -12.95 4.47 -28.45
CA ASP A 242 -13.72 5.69 -28.70
C ASP A 242 -12.97 6.94 -28.16
N ARG A 243 -13.56 8.14 -28.27
CA ARG A 243 -12.91 9.36 -27.78
C ARG A 243 -12.79 9.43 -26.25
N PHE A 244 -13.53 8.61 -25.52
CA PHE A 244 -13.45 8.43 -24.07
C PHE A 244 -12.57 7.23 -23.69
N GLY A 245 -11.93 6.55 -24.65
CA GLY A 245 -11.16 5.34 -24.39
C GLY A 245 -12.02 4.09 -24.09
N GLY A 246 -13.33 4.13 -24.34
CA GLY A 246 -14.26 3.00 -24.33
C GLY A 246 -14.06 2.05 -25.49
N TRP A 247 -14.67 0.86 -25.43
CA TRP A 247 -14.50 -0.19 -26.41
C TRP A 247 -15.31 0.11 -27.69
N ALA A 248 -14.65 0.67 -28.70
CA ALA A 248 -15.32 1.09 -29.94
C ALA A 248 -15.94 -0.09 -30.72
N ASP A 249 -15.31 -1.27 -30.67
CA ASP A 249 -15.79 -2.49 -31.33
C ASP A 249 -16.74 -3.30 -30.44
N GLY A 250 -16.98 -2.85 -29.21
CA GLY A 250 -17.86 -3.49 -28.25
C GLY A 250 -19.34 -3.12 -28.43
N PRO A 251 -20.22 -3.69 -27.60
CA PRO A 251 -21.64 -3.33 -27.56
C PRO A 251 -21.87 -1.81 -27.42
N GLN A 252 -22.92 -1.34 -28.10
CA GLN A 252 -23.46 0.01 -27.94
C GLN A 252 -24.65 -0.06 -26.97
N LEU A 253 -24.56 0.67 -25.87
CA LEU A 253 -25.62 0.85 -24.89
C LEU A 253 -26.21 2.26 -25.00
N ASP A 254 -27.16 2.58 -24.12
CA ASP A 254 -27.73 3.92 -24.03
C ASP A 254 -26.65 4.95 -23.65
N ALA A 255 -26.55 5.99 -24.49
CA ALA A 255 -25.66 7.14 -24.32
C ALA A 255 -26.37 8.22 -23.49
N THR A 256 -25.95 8.38 -22.24
CA THR A 256 -26.56 9.35 -21.31
C THR A 256 -25.86 10.70 -21.30
N GLY A 257 -24.73 10.83 -22.01
CA GLY A 257 -23.84 11.98 -21.91
C GLY A 257 -22.90 11.96 -20.70
N TRP A 258 -22.96 10.91 -19.86
CA TRP A 258 -22.18 10.78 -18.64
C TRP A 258 -21.65 9.37 -18.42
N PHE A 259 -20.56 9.25 -17.65
CA PHE A 259 -20.12 7.95 -17.19
C PHE A 259 -21.16 7.35 -16.23
N ARG A 260 -21.43 6.06 -16.39
CA ARG A 260 -22.32 5.30 -15.52
C ARG A 260 -21.82 3.88 -15.35
N ALA A 261 -22.41 3.11 -14.45
CA ALA A 261 -22.06 1.70 -14.27
C ALA A 261 -23.22 0.78 -14.65
N GLU A 262 -22.92 -0.34 -15.31
CA GLU A 262 -23.93 -1.32 -15.75
C GLU A 262 -23.36 -2.74 -15.70
N LYS A 263 -24.19 -3.74 -15.34
CA LYS A 263 -23.80 -5.15 -15.40
C LYS A 263 -24.23 -5.73 -16.74
N VAL A 264 -23.26 -6.07 -17.59
CA VAL A 264 -23.46 -6.63 -18.94
C VAL A 264 -22.84 -8.02 -18.99
N ASP A 265 -23.64 -9.01 -19.41
CA ASP A 265 -23.24 -10.43 -19.48
C ASP A 265 -22.59 -10.96 -18.19
N GLY A 266 -23.16 -10.57 -17.05
CA GLY A 266 -22.70 -11.00 -15.72
C GLY A 266 -21.44 -10.31 -15.21
N LYS A 267 -20.89 -9.34 -15.95
CA LYS A 267 -19.72 -8.53 -15.56
C LYS A 267 -20.12 -7.08 -15.35
N TRP A 268 -19.61 -6.45 -14.31
CA TRP A 268 -19.75 -5.01 -14.15
C TRP A 268 -18.87 -4.26 -15.15
N TRP A 269 -19.39 -3.17 -15.69
CA TRP A 269 -18.66 -2.26 -16.57
C TRP A 269 -18.95 -0.83 -16.14
N LEU A 270 -18.01 0.07 -16.44
CA LEU A 270 -18.38 1.45 -16.66
C LEU A 270 -18.90 1.58 -18.10
N VAL A 271 -19.68 2.62 -18.37
CA VAL A 271 -20.20 2.96 -19.69
C VAL A 271 -19.81 4.40 -19.96
N THR A 272 -19.22 4.67 -21.13
CA THR A 272 -18.84 6.03 -21.53
C THR A 272 -20.08 6.90 -21.75
N PRO A 273 -19.93 8.24 -21.77
CA PRO A 273 -21.00 9.16 -22.18
C PRO A 273 -21.68 8.81 -23.51
N GLU A 274 -20.95 8.15 -24.41
CA GLU A 274 -21.42 7.70 -25.72
C GLU A 274 -21.99 6.27 -25.71
N GLY A 275 -22.16 5.65 -24.54
CA GLY A 275 -22.77 4.33 -24.43
C GLY A 275 -21.84 3.16 -24.74
N ARG A 276 -20.52 3.37 -24.77
CA ARG A 276 -19.54 2.27 -24.98
C ARG A 276 -19.10 1.67 -23.66
N LEU A 277 -18.87 0.35 -23.65
CA LEU A 277 -18.29 -0.31 -22.48
C LEU A 277 -16.90 0.25 -22.17
N PHE A 278 -16.65 0.51 -20.89
CA PHE A 278 -15.43 1.13 -20.39
C PHE A 278 -14.86 0.35 -19.21
N PHE A 279 -13.53 0.18 -19.22
CA PHE A 279 -12.77 -0.38 -18.12
C PHE A 279 -11.65 0.60 -17.81
N SER A 280 -11.67 1.19 -16.61
CA SER A 280 -10.79 2.30 -16.25
C SER A 280 -9.39 1.78 -15.89
N VAL A 281 -8.41 1.99 -16.76
CA VAL A 281 -6.98 1.77 -16.46
C VAL A 281 -6.32 3.14 -16.32
N GLY A 282 -5.92 3.45 -15.08
CA GLY A 282 -5.57 4.81 -14.68
C GLY A 282 -4.21 4.96 -14.03
N MET A 283 -3.73 6.20 -14.01
CA MET A 283 -2.47 6.63 -13.39
C MET A 283 -2.77 7.61 -12.26
N ASP A 284 -2.42 7.25 -11.03
CA ASP A 284 -2.55 8.15 -9.88
C ASP A 284 -1.39 9.13 -9.82
N CYS A 285 -1.61 10.23 -9.10
CA CYS A 285 -0.61 11.24 -8.77
C CYS A 285 0.09 11.81 -10.00
N VAL A 286 -0.66 12.11 -11.07
CA VAL A 286 -0.11 12.78 -12.24
C VAL A 286 0.22 14.23 -11.87
N GLY A 287 1.47 14.45 -11.50
CA GLY A 287 1.88 15.62 -10.75
C GLY A 287 3.37 15.90 -10.72
N THR A 288 3.71 16.97 -10.00
CA THR A 288 5.08 17.50 -9.91
C THR A 288 5.54 17.76 -8.48
N TRP A 289 4.94 17.14 -7.46
CA TRP A 289 5.15 17.48 -6.03
C TRP A 289 6.16 16.61 -5.29
N GLU A 290 6.95 15.78 -5.98
CA GLU A 290 7.96 14.92 -5.38
C GLU A 290 9.12 15.71 -4.76
N GLN A 291 8.93 16.18 -3.53
CA GLN A 291 9.86 16.99 -2.77
C GLN A 291 10.38 16.25 -1.54
N THR A 292 11.64 16.49 -1.20
CA THR A 292 12.35 15.88 -0.07
C THR A 292 12.86 16.97 0.88
N PHE A 293 12.99 16.68 2.18
CA PHE A 293 13.61 17.61 3.12
C PHE A 293 15.08 17.88 2.78
N ILE A 294 15.50 19.12 2.99
CA ILE A 294 16.92 19.55 2.98
C ILE A 294 17.36 20.08 4.35
N THR A 295 16.44 20.58 5.18
CA THR A 295 16.73 20.90 6.59
C THR A 295 17.28 19.66 7.29
N GLY A 296 18.38 19.80 8.04
CA GLY A 296 18.99 18.68 8.77
C GLY A 296 19.72 17.63 7.90
N ARG A 297 19.92 17.91 6.60
CA ARG A 297 20.57 17.00 5.64
C ARG A 297 21.81 17.61 4.98
N ASN A 298 22.55 18.39 5.76
CA ASN A 298 23.80 19.01 5.32
C ASN A 298 24.77 17.93 4.80
N GLY A 299 25.29 18.14 3.58
CA GLY A 299 26.21 17.22 2.92
C GLY A 299 25.58 16.01 2.25
N TRP A 300 24.26 15.83 2.24
CA TRP A 300 23.62 14.73 1.51
C TRP A 300 23.65 14.93 -0.01
N PHE A 301 23.45 16.17 -0.42
CA PHE A 301 23.30 16.59 -1.81
C PHE A 301 24.61 17.17 -2.33
N ALA A 302 25.06 16.71 -3.50
CA ALA A 302 26.30 17.18 -4.11
C ALA A 302 26.18 18.63 -4.59
N GLU A 303 25.00 19.00 -5.06
CA GLU A 303 24.71 20.34 -5.57
C GLU A 303 23.24 20.65 -5.35
N LEU A 304 22.96 21.83 -4.79
CA LEU A 304 21.65 22.48 -4.81
C LEU A 304 21.86 23.88 -5.41
N PRO A 305 20.92 24.38 -6.24
CA PRO A 305 21.03 25.71 -6.84
C PRO A 305 21.09 26.81 -5.77
N ASN A 306 21.46 28.03 -6.17
CA ASN A 306 21.31 29.17 -5.27
C ASN A 306 19.82 29.41 -4.97
N PRO A 307 19.36 29.39 -3.70
CA PRO A 307 17.96 29.65 -3.36
C PRO A 307 17.47 31.06 -3.74
N ASP A 308 18.38 32.02 -3.92
CA ASP A 308 18.06 33.38 -4.35
C ASP A 308 17.95 33.53 -5.87
N ASP A 309 18.28 32.49 -6.64
CA ASP A 309 18.10 32.50 -8.09
C ASP A 309 16.60 32.39 -8.42
N PRO A 310 16.01 33.41 -9.10
CA PRO A 310 14.59 33.42 -9.40
C PRO A 310 14.14 32.23 -10.26
N ARG A 311 15.04 31.62 -11.03
CA ARG A 311 14.75 30.43 -11.87
C ARG A 311 14.45 29.19 -11.04
N PHE A 312 15.07 29.09 -9.86
CA PHE A 312 15.02 27.88 -9.03
C PHE A 312 14.24 28.06 -7.73
N LYS A 313 13.80 29.29 -7.43
CA LYS A 313 13.02 29.61 -6.23
C LYS A 313 11.78 28.70 -6.08
N ALA A 314 11.09 28.39 -7.18
CA ALA A 314 9.90 27.51 -7.18
C ALA A 314 10.19 26.02 -6.90
N MET A 315 11.48 25.64 -6.86
CA MET A 315 11.92 24.28 -6.54
C MET A 315 12.13 24.06 -5.04
N TYR A 316 12.25 25.14 -4.27
CA TYR A 316 12.30 25.11 -2.82
C TYR A 316 10.90 25.23 -2.23
N GLY A 317 10.68 24.54 -1.11
CA GLY A 317 9.48 24.68 -0.29
C GLY A 317 9.81 24.83 1.18
N GLU A 318 8.81 25.19 1.96
CA GLU A 318 8.78 25.12 3.42
C GLU A 318 7.50 24.36 3.78
N VAL A 319 7.63 23.28 4.54
CA VAL A 319 6.49 22.42 4.91
C VAL A 319 6.51 22.11 6.40
N SER A 320 5.35 21.78 6.95
CA SER A 320 5.17 21.36 8.34
C SER A 320 4.08 20.32 8.44
N GLY A 321 4.06 19.57 9.53
CA GLY A 321 3.04 18.54 9.77
C GLY A 321 3.31 17.26 8.98
N ALA A 322 4.59 16.89 8.83
CA ALA A 322 4.94 15.57 8.35
C ALA A 322 4.25 14.50 9.22
N HIS A 323 3.66 13.50 8.57
CA HIS A 323 2.99 12.38 9.21
C HIS A 323 3.97 11.51 10.02
N SER A 324 5.17 11.26 9.49
CA SER A 324 6.19 10.46 10.16
C SER A 324 7.59 10.75 9.60
N MET A 325 8.61 10.12 10.20
CA MET A 325 9.99 10.12 9.71
C MET A 325 10.71 11.47 9.73
N ALA A 326 10.12 12.51 10.34
CA ALA A 326 10.67 13.86 10.42
C ALA A 326 10.86 14.39 11.85
N ASP A 327 10.84 13.51 12.86
CA ASP A 327 10.93 13.89 14.29
C ASP A 327 12.23 14.65 14.61
N ILE A 328 13.33 14.30 13.94
CA ILE A 328 14.65 14.96 14.09
C ILE A 328 14.59 16.46 13.77
N ILE A 329 13.66 16.89 12.92
CA ILE A 329 13.45 18.31 12.56
C ILE A 329 12.13 18.85 13.13
N GLY A 330 11.48 18.14 14.07
CA GLY A 330 10.22 18.56 14.66
C GLY A 330 9.02 18.52 13.70
N GLY A 331 9.09 17.70 12.65
CA GLY A 331 7.98 17.53 11.69
C GLY A 331 7.83 18.63 10.64
N GLY A 332 8.79 19.56 10.50
CA GLY A 332 8.75 20.62 9.51
C GLY A 332 10.13 21.17 9.12
N GLY A 333 10.21 21.77 7.94
CA GLY A 333 11.42 22.40 7.43
C GLY A 333 11.41 22.65 5.92
N ARG A 334 12.56 23.10 5.43
CA ARG A 334 12.82 23.36 4.01
C ARG A 334 12.87 22.06 3.21
N THR A 335 12.25 22.10 2.04
CA THR A 335 12.26 21.03 1.05
C THR A 335 12.88 21.48 -0.27
N PHE A 336 13.25 20.50 -1.10
CA PHE A 336 13.67 20.71 -2.48
C PHE A 336 13.04 19.67 -3.41
N ASN A 337 12.66 20.10 -4.61
CA ASN A 337 11.99 19.28 -5.62
C ASN A 337 12.90 19.07 -6.84
N PHE A 338 13.62 17.95 -6.85
CA PHE A 338 14.52 17.58 -7.95
C PHE A 338 13.75 17.31 -9.25
N TYR A 339 12.53 16.79 -9.18
CA TYR A 339 11.73 16.51 -10.37
C TYR A 339 11.40 17.80 -11.13
N ARG A 340 10.85 18.82 -10.46
CA ARG A 340 10.60 20.14 -11.09
C ARG A 340 11.87 20.81 -11.58
N MET A 341 12.98 20.69 -10.85
CA MET A 341 14.28 21.17 -11.31
C MET A 341 14.69 20.49 -12.63
N ASN A 342 14.48 19.17 -12.74
CA ASN A 342 14.80 18.43 -13.96
C ASN A 342 13.82 18.75 -15.10
N LEU A 343 12.55 19.05 -14.81
CA LEU A 343 11.61 19.56 -15.80
C LEU A 343 12.07 20.92 -16.35
N PHE A 344 12.53 21.83 -15.49
CA PHE A 344 13.12 23.10 -15.90
C PHE A 344 14.35 22.87 -16.80
N ARG A 345 15.29 21.99 -16.41
CA ARG A 345 16.44 21.63 -17.26
C ARG A 345 16.02 21.02 -18.61
N LYS A 346 14.91 20.28 -18.64
CA LYS A 346 14.42 19.58 -19.83
C LYS A 346 13.67 20.48 -20.81
N TYR A 347 12.92 21.45 -20.30
CA TYR A 347 11.97 22.24 -21.09
C TYR A 347 12.19 23.75 -21.03
N GLY A 348 13.12 24.24 -20.21
CA GLY A 348 13.39 25.67 -20.02
C GLY A 348 12.33 26.37 -19.16
N ASP A 349 12.17 27.68 -19.37
CA ASP A 349 11.28 28.52 -18.57
C ASP A 349 9.79 28.10 -18.66
N GLU A 350 9.37 27.54 -19.81
CA GLU A 350 8.00 27.07 -20.07
C GLU A 350 7.77 25.61 -19.64
N TRP A 351 8.58 25.09 -18.70
CA TRP A 351 8.55 23.68 -18.34
C TRP A 351 7.20 23.18 -17.85
N ALA A 352 6.43 24.00 -17.15
CA ALA A 352 5.14 23.59 -16.58
C ALA A 352 4.14 23.26 -17.69
N GLU A 353 4.05 24.12 -18.70
CA GLU A 353 3.18 23.94 -19.85
C GLU A 353 3.63 22.76 -20.73
N HIS A 354 4.93 22.68 -21.01
CA HIS A 354 5.48 21.56 -21.78
C HIS A 354 5.31 20.22 -21.08
N TRP A 355 5.52 20.17 -19.76
CA TRP A 355 5.27 18.98 -18.97
C TRP A 355 3.80 18.58 -19.03
N ARG A 356 2.85 19.50 -18.74
CA ARG A 356 1.42 19.20 -18.81
C ARG A 356 1.01 18.72 -20.21
N ALA A 357 1.45 19.40 -21.26
CA ALA A 357 1.17 19.00 -22.63
C ALA A 357 1.74 17.61 -22.99
N SER A 358 2.83 17.19 -22.33
CA SER A 358 3.41 15.85 -22.52
C SER A 358 2.65 14.73 -21.81
N VAL A 359 1.92 15.03 -20.72
CA VAL A 359 1.19 14.04 -19.91
C VAL A 359 0.18 13.26 -20.77
N TYR A 360 -0.67 13.96 -21.50
CA TYR A 360 -1.78 13.34 -22.23
C TYR A 360 -1.31 12.37 -23.33
N PRO A 361 -0.43 12.77 -24.26
CA PRO A 361 0.06 11.84 -25.28
C PRO A 361 0.88 10.69 -24.67
N ARG A 362 1.59 10.89 -23.54
CA ARG A 362 2.26 9.79 -22.83
C ARG A 362 1.24 8.75 -22.39
N LEU A 363 0.26 9.14 -21.57
CA LEU A 363 -0.74 8.22 -21.02
C LEU A 363 -1.52 7.51 -22.13
N GLN A 364 -1.95 8.24 -23.16
CA GLN A 364 -2.64 7.67 -24.32
C GLN A 364 -1.76 6.69 -25.10
N SER A 365 -0.47 7.02 -25.32
CA SER A 365 0.46 6.14 -26.03
C SER A 365 0.81 4.87 -25.25
N TRP A 366 0.76 4.93 -23.92
CA TRP A 366 0.96 3.78 -23.03
C TRP A 366 -0.33 2.97 -22.83
N GLY A 367 -1.47 3.53 -23.25
CA GLY A 367 -2.79 2.91 -23.20
C GLY A 367 -3.59 3.09 -21.95
N PHE A 368 -3.17 4.01 -21.08
CA PHE A 368 -4.04 4.52 -20.04
C PHE A 368 -5.18 5.31 -20.67
N ASN A 369 -6.38 5.10 -20.15
CA ASN A 369 -7.59 5.80 -20.59
C ASN A 369 -8.18 6.69 -19.49
N THR A 370 -7.52 6.76 -18.33
CA THR A 370 -7.97 7.55 -17.17
C THR A 370 -6.80 8.27 -16.52
N ILE A 371 -6.93 9.57 -16.26
CA ILE A 371 -6.09 10.28 -15.27
C ILE A 371 -6.75 10.05 -13.90
N ALA A 372 -6.07 9.33 -13.02
CA ALA A 372 -6.68 8.82 -11.80
C ALA A 372 -6.41 9.74 -10.60
N ASN A 373 -6.51 9.18 -9.40
CA ASN A 373 -6.63 9.89 -8.14
C ASN A 373 -5.41 10.80 -7.89
N TRP A 374 -5.63 11.89 -7.15
CA TRP A 374 -4.62 12.87 -6.74
C TRP A 374 -3.81 13.48 -7.87
N SER A 375 -4.40 13.68 -9.05
CA SER A 375 -3.73 14.35 -10.16
C SER A 375 -3.83 15.88 -10.06
N GLN A 376 -2.82 16.60 -10.56
CA GLN A 376 -2.75 18.07 -10.46
C GLN A 376 -3.99 18.74 -11.09
N GLY A 377 -4.57 19.73 -10.41
CA GLY A 377 -5.78 20.44 -10.90
C GLY A 377 -5.61 20.98 -12.34
N ASP A 378 -4.50 21.65 -12.62
CA ASP A 378 -4.17 22.15 -13.97
C ASP A 378 -4.12 21.04 -15.04
N VAL A 379 -3.73 19.81 -14.67
CA VAL A 379 -3.76 18.65 -15.58
C VAL A 379 -5.20 18.22 -15.84
N LEU A 380 -6.06 18.22 -14.81
CA LEU A 380 -7.47 17.85 -14.93
C LEU A 380 -8.27 18.90 -15.71
N ASP A 381 -8.06 20.18 -15.44
CA ASP A 381 -8.73 21.32 -16.08
C ASP A 381 -8.53 21.31 -17.61
N HIS A 382 -7.34 20.90 -18.05
CA HIS A 382 -6.97 20.83 -19.46
C HIS A 382 -7.04 19.40 -20.03
N SER A 383 -7.59 18.44 -19.29
CA SER A 383 -7.54 17.04 -19.70
C SER A 383 -8.37 16.79 -20.97
N PRO A 384 -7.78 16.21 -22.03
CA PRO A 384 -8.52 15.76 -23.22
C PRO A 384 -9.00 14.31 -23.08
N MET A 385 -8.84 13.69 -21.90
CA MET A 385 -9.17 12.29 -21.63
C MET A 385 -9.94 12.15 -20.31
N PRO A 386 -10.64 11.03 -20.08
CA PRO A 386 -11.38 10.83 -18.85
C PRO A 386 -10.50 10.92 -17.61
N PHE A 387 -11.08 11.38 -16.51
CA PHE A 387 -10.38 11.52 -15.25
C PHE A 387 -11.28 11.29 -14.04
N THR A 388 -10.67 10.99 -12.89
CA THR A 388 -11.34 11.01 -11.59
C THR A 388 -10.86 12.21 -10.79
N ALA A 389 -11.73 12.81 -9.99
CA ALA A 389 -11.37 13.87 -9.07
C ALA A 389 -11.29 13.35 -7.63
N SER A 390 -10.47 14.01 -6.81
CA SER A 390 -10.18 13.60 -5.43
C SER A 390 -10.59 14.70 -4.47
N ILE A 391 -11.25 14.31 -3.38
CA ILE A 391 -11.71 15.24 -2.35
C ILE A 391 -11.27 14.69 -1.00
N GLY A 392 -10.58 15.48 -0.20
CA GLY A 392 -10.35 15.18 1.22
C GLY A 392 -11.28 16.04 2.07
N ILE A 393 -11.97 15.44 3.03
CA ILE A 393 -12.80 16.20 3.97
C ILE A 393 -11.85 16.85 4.99
N GLY A 394 -11.68 18.16 4.84
CA GLY A 394 -10.92 19.03 5.72
C GLY A 394 -11.79 19.70 6.79
N GLY A 395 -11.18 20.57 7.60
CA GLY A 395 -11.90 21.38 8.60
C GLY A 395 -11.98 20.75 10.00
N GLU A 396 -12.44 21.56 10.95
CA GLU A 396 -12.57 21.19 12.36
C GLU A 396 -13.77 20.26 12.56
N CYS A 397 -13.47 19.05 13.01
CA CYS A 397 -14.42 17.99 13.38
C CYS A 397 -13.80 17.26 14.54
N ARG A 398 -14.58 16.91 15.58
CA ARG A 398 -14.06 16.03 16.63
C ARG A 398 -13.66 14.69 15.99
N SER A 399 -12.42 14.29 16.20
CA SER A 399 -11.99 12.93 15.93
C SER A 399 -12.39 12.02 17.08
N ILE A 400 -12.74 10.78 16.79
CA ILE A 400 -13.08 9.77 17.80
C ILE A 400 -11.82 9.43 18.59
N GLU A 401 -11.80 9.79 19.87
CA GLU A 401 -10.57 9.77 20.67
C GLU A 401 -9.97 8.37 20.83
N GLY A 402 -10.83 7.35 20.94
CA GLY A 402 -10.44 5.94 21.05
C GLY A 402 -10.15 5.25 19.71
N ALA A 403 -10.35 5.91 18.57
CA ALA A 403 -10.26 5.29 17.23
C ALA A 403 -8.99 5.74 16.49
N ARG A 404 -7.84 5.13 16.81
CA ARG A 404 -6.53 5.46 16.22
C ARG A 404 -6.12 4.43 15.17
N GLY A 405 -5.86 4.88 13.94
CA GLY A 405 -5.23 4.08 12.90
C GLY A 405 -3.97 4.73 12.36
N TYR A 406 -3.46 4.19 11.25
CA TYR A 406 -2.18 4.59 10.68
C TYR A 406 -2.15 6.07 10.28
N TRP A 407 -3.07 6.51 9.41
CA TRP A 407 -3.12 7.90 8.91
C TRP A 407 -3.68 8.92 9.91
N GLY A 408 -4.11 8.47 11.09
CA GLY A 408 -4.68 9.33 12.11
C GLY A 408 -5.92 8.73 12.76
N ARG A 409 -6.71 9.59 13.39
CA ARG A 409 -7.98 9.20 14.03
C ARG A 409 -9.15 9.31 13.06
N MET A 410 -10.15 8.46 13.23
CA MET A 410 -11.40 8.56 12.47
C MET A 410 -12.17 9.82 12.89
N ARG A 411 -12.71 10.58 11.93
CA ARG A 411 -13.62 11.71 12.21
C ARG A 411 -14.93 11.19 12.79
N ASP A 412 -15.49 11.87 13.77
CA ASP A 412 -16.81 11.55 14.31
C ASP A 412 -17.90 12.09 13.38
N VAL A 413 -18.60 11.19 12.68
CA VAL A 413 -19.66 11.57 11.72
C VAL A 413 -20.96 11.99 12.39
N TYR A 414 -21.07 11.83 13.70
CA TYR A 414 -22.16 12.34 14.53
C TYR A 414 -21.82 13.66 15.20
N ASP A 415 -20.60 14.18 15.02
CA ASP A 415 -20.30 15.57 15.34
C ASP A 415 -21.21 16.49 14.49
N PRO A 416 -21.91 17.46 15.11
CA PRO A 416 -22.77 18.40 14.38
C PRO A 416 -22.06 19.15 13.25
N ALA A 417 -20.75 19.35 13.33
CA ALA A 417 -19.96 20.02 12.29
C ALA A 417 -19.73 19.14 11.05
N PHE A 418 -19.87 17.82 11.14
CA PHE A 418 -19.46 16.88 10.08
C PHE A 418 -20.15 17.15 8.73
N GLU A 419 -21.46 17.38 8.73
CA GLU A 419 -22.21 17.63 7.49
C GLU A 419 -21.76 18.94 6.82
N GLN A 420 -21.51 19.97 7.62
CA GLN A 420 -21.06 21.27 7.12
C GLN A 420 -19.65 21.20 6.52
N ILE A 421 -18.70 20.55 7.20
CA ILE A 421 -17.33 20.45 6.68
C ILE A 421 -17.25 19.53 5.45
N ALA A 422 -18.09 18.49 5.39
CA ALA A 422 -18.21 17.64 4.22
C ALA A 422 -18.69 18.47 3.03
N GLU A 423 -19.74 19.27 3.22
CA GLU A 423 -20.22 20.20 2.19
C GLU A 423 -19.16 21.19 1.75
N GLN A 424 -18.47 21.84 2.69
CA GLN A 424 -17.43 22.83 2.40
C GLN A 424 -16.24 22.24 1.63
N SER A 425 -15.92 20.96 1.87
CA SER A 425 -14.84 20.26 1.19
C SER A 425 -15.26 19.75 -0.20
N ILE A 426 -16.50 19.27 -0.33
CA ILE A 426 -16.99 18.61 -1.55
C ILE A 426 -17.46 19.62 -2.59
N ALA A 427 -18.24 20.63 -2.18
CA ALA A 427 -18.91 21.54 -3.10
C ALA A 427 -17.96 22.24 -4.10
N PRO A 428 -16.77 22.73 -3.71
CA PRO A 428 -15.87 23.40 -4.65
C PRO A 428 -15.37 22.48 -5.76
N VAL A 429 -14.97 21.24 -5.43
CA VAL A 429 -14.42 20.29 -6.41
C VAL A 429 -15.54 19.69 -7.26
N ALA A 430 -16.65 19.30 -6.64
CA ALA A 430 -17.79 18.72 -7.33
C ALA A 430 -18.44 19.74 -8.28
N GLY A 431 -18.61 20.99 -7.84
CA GLY A 431 -19.17 22.06 -8.68
C GLY A 431 -18.26 22.42 -9.86
N HIS A 432 -16.94 22.39 -9.66
CA HIS A 432 -15.95 22.71 -10.70
C HIS A 432 -15.97 21.70 -11.87
N PHE A 433 -16.06 20.39 -11.56
CA PHE A 433 -16.04 19.35 -12.59
C PHE A 433 -17.43 18.76 -12.94
N GLY A 434 -18.50 19.15 -12.24
CA GLY A 434 -19.84 18.57 -12.37
C GLY A 434 -20.50 18.73 -13.74
N SER A 435 -20.02 19.66 -14.57
CA SER A 435 -20.47 19.83 -15.97
C SER A 435 -19.56 19.16 -17.00
N ASN A 436 -18.41 18.61 -16.59
CA ASN A 436 -17.44 18.02 -17.48
C ASN A 436 -17.72 16.52 -17.71
N PRO A 437 -18.11 16.08 -18.92
CA PRO A 437 -18.41 14.67 -19.20
C PRO A 437 -17.18 13.75 -19.19
N LEU A 438 -15.97 14.32 -19.13
CA LEU A 438 -14.73 13.55 -18.93
C LEU A 438 -14.51 13.20 -17.44
N CYS A 439 -15.17 13.88 -16.50
CA CYS A 439 -15.12 13.50 -15.10
C CYS A 439 -15.94 12.22 -14.89
N ILE A 440 -15.26 11.11 -14.62
CA ILE A 440 -15.88 9.82 -14.32
C ILE A 440 -16.63 9.89 -12.99
N GLY A 441 -16.02 10.54 -12.00
CA GLY A 441 -16.53 10.56 -10.63
C GLY A 441 -15.52 11.07 -9.62
N TYR A 442 -15.94 11.03 -8.35
CA TYR A 442 -15.21 11.56 -7.21
C TYR A 442 -14.85 10.45 -6.22
N PHE A 443 -13.56 10.31 -5.92
CA PHE A 443 -13.12 9.64 -4.69
C PHE A 443 -13.16 10.65 -3.54
N VAL A 444 -13.69 10.25 -2.39
CA VAL A 444 -13.75 11.10 -1.18
C VAL A 444 -13.05 10.40 -0.03
N ASP A 445 -12.05 11.08 0.53
CA ASP A 445 -11.07 10.56 1.49
C ASP A 445 -10.30 9.33 0.96
N ASN A 446 -9.43 8.78 1.80
CA ASN A 446 -8.56 7.65 1.46
C ASN A 446 -8.14 6.89 2.71
N GLU A 447 -8.22 5.56 2.69
CA GLU A 447 -7.64 4.66 3.71
C GLU A 447 -7.96 5.05 5.16
N MET A 448 -9.20 5.48 5.41
CA MET A 448 -9.65 5.78 6.76
C MET A 448 -9.64 4.54 7.66
N PRO A 449 -9.42 4.69 8.98
CA PRO A 449 -9.20 3.56 9.89
C PRO A 449 -10.52 2.94 10.37
N TRP A 450 -11.30 2.39 9.45
CA TRP A 450 -12.65 1.86 9.71
C TRP A 450 -12.69 0.75 10.75
N GLU A 451 -11.64 -0.07 10.85
CA GLU A 451 -11.51 -1.14 11.84
C GLU A 451 -11.52 -0.63 13.28
N THR A 452 -11.17 0.63 13.49
CA THR A 452 -11.06 1.24 14.81
C THR A 452 -12.40 1.69 15.38
N ILE A 453 -13.46 1.83 14.55
CA ILE A 453 -14.78 2.32 14.98
C ILE A 453 -15.41 1.42 16.04
N ARG A 454 -15.29 0.11 15.84
CA ARG A 454 -15.92 -0.91 16.67
C ARG A 454 -15.62 -0.70 18.16
N ASN A 455 -14.33 -0.65 18.49
CA ASN A 455 -13.87 -0.51 19.88
C ASN A 455 -13.65 0.96 20.25
N GLY A 456 -13.15 1.76 19.30
CA GLY A 456 -12.79 3.16 19.53
C GLY A 456 -13.98 4.03 19.97
N THR A 457 -15.19 3.71 19.52
CA THR A 457 -16.41 4.41 19.97
C THR A 457 -16.62 4.25 21.48
N LEU A 458 -16.61 3.01 22.00
CA LEU A 458 -16.80 2.74 23.43
C LEU A 458 -15.54 3.00 24.27
N LEU A 459 -14.38 3.19 23.66
CA LEU A 459 -13.17 3.68 24.35
C LEU A 459 -13.15 5.20 24.50
N SER A 460 -13.98 5.93 23.74
CA SER A 460 -14.04 7.39 23.79
C SER A 460 -14.82 7.90 25.01
N PRO A 461 -14.61 9.16 25.44
CA PRO A 461 -15.32 9.75 26.57
C PRO A 461 -16.85 9.78 26.42
N PRO A 462 -17.63 9.85 27.53
CA PRO A 462 -19.09 9.88 27.52
C PRO A 462 -19.73 11.00 26.67
N ASP A 463 -19.03 12.11 26.47
CA ASP A 463 -19.49 13.26 25.69
C ASP A 463 -19.18 13.15 24.19
N GLN A 464 -18.50 12.08 23.75
CA GLN A 464 -18.23 11.84 22.33
C GLN A 464 -19.57 11.60 21.57
N PRO A 465 -19.89 12.39 20.53
CA PRO A 465 -21.18 12.29 19.82
C PRO A 465 -21.52 10.88 19.32
N CYS A 466 -20.57 10.20 18.65
CA CYS A 466 -20.81 8.84 18.18
C CYS A 466 -21.02 7.83 19.33
N ARG A 467 -20.41 8.07 20.49
CA ARG A 467 -20.62 7.22 21.68
C ARG A 467 -22.02 7.42 22.23
N GLN A 468 -22.48 8.66 22.35
CA GLN A 468 -23.83 8.96 22.80
C GLN A 468 -24.87 8.28 21.92
N GLU A 469 -24.70 8.33 20.59
CA GLU A 469 -25.61 7.66 19.67
C GLU A 469 -25.57 6.14 19.79
N LEU A 470 -24.38 5.52 19.92
CA LEU A 470 -24.28 4.08 20.16
C LEU A 470 -24.99 3.67 21.45
N VAL A 471 -24.73 4.39 22.55
CA VAL A 471 -25.37 4.12 23.85
C VAL A 471 -26.89 4.27 23.75
N ARG A 472 -27.38 5.30 23.07
CA ARG A 472 -28.82 5.52 22.82
C ARG A 472 -29.45 4.31 22.11
N GLN A 473 -28.82 3.80 21.06
CA GLN A 473 -29.32 2.61 20.33
C GLN A 473 -29.32 1.34 21.19
N LEU A 474 -28.29 1.18 22.04
CA LEU A 474 -28.22 0.06 22.96
C LEU A 474 -29.30 0.15 24.06
N GLN A 475 -29.58 1.36 24.56
CA GLN A 475 -30.70 1.63 25.47
C GLN A 475 -32.04 1.32 24.81
N GLU A 476 -32.26 1.71 23.56
CA GLU A 476 -33.48 1.37 22.81
C GLU A 476 -33.67 -0.13 22.64
N LYS A 477 -32.58 -0.86 22.37
CA LYS A 477 -32.63 -2.31 22.14
C LYS A 477 -32.83 -3.10 23.43
N TYR A 478 -32.13 -2.74 24.51
CA TYR A 478 -32.08 -3.54 25.74
C TYR A 478 -32.98 -3.01 26.86
N GLY A 479 -33.32 -1.74 26.83
CA GLY A 479 -34.06 -1.04 27.89
C GLY A 479 -33.17 -0.71 29.10
N ASP A 480 -32.73 -1.75 29.82
CA ASP A 480 -31.86 -1.61 31.00
C ASP A 480 -30.46 -2.22 30.79
N LEU A 481 -29.50 -1.73 31.58
CA LEU A 481 -28.10 -2.14 31.48
C LEU A 481 -27.86 -3.60 31.91
N ALA A 482 -28.70 -4.14 32.81
CA ALA A 482 -28.53 -5.51 33.31
C ALA A 482 -28.74 -6.52 32.17
N ARG A 483 -29.75 -6.30 31.32
CA ARG A 483 -29.99 -7.11 30.12
C ARG A 483 -28.86 -7.01 29.11
N LEU A 484 -28.26 -5.83 28.93
CA LEU A 484 -27.09 -5.70 28.07
C LEU A 484 -25.89 -6.46 28.66
N ASN A 485 -25.62 -6.29 29.95
CA ASN A 485 -24.54 -6.98 30.64
C ASN A 485 -24.64 -8.50 30.50
N GLU A 486 -25.84 -9.06 30.67
CA GLU A 486 -26.11 -10.48 30.43
C GLU A 486 -25.86 -10.86 28.97
N ALA A 487 -26.38 -10.10 28.00
CA ALA A 487 -26.24 -10.42 26.58
C ALA A 487 -24.80 -10.30 26.07
N TRP A 488 -24.06 -9.31 26.55
CA TRP A 488 -22.69 -9.01 26.13
C TRP A 488 -21.64 -9.74 26.94
N GLY A 489 -21.98 -10.29 28.12
CA GLY A 489 -21.01 -10.84 29.06
C GLY A 489 -20.13 -9.76 29.68
N THR A 490 -20.73 -8.60 30.00
CA THR A 490 -20.06 -7.46 30.66
C THR A 490 -20.62 -7.26 32.07
N ASP A 491 -19.91 -6.47 32.88
CA ASP A 491 -20.27 -6.12 34.26
C ASP A 491 -20.26 -4.60 34.48
N ALA A 492 -20.61 -3.83 33.44
CA ALA A 492 -20.63 -2.37 33.49
C ALA A 492 -21.59 -1.88 34.58
N LYS A 493 -21.14 -0.91 35.38
CA LYS A 493 -21.92 -0.34 36.51
C LYS A 493 -22.94 0.69 36.04
N ASP A 494 -22.63 1.36 34.94
CA ASP A 494 -23.46 2.34 34.27
C ASP A 494 -23.13 2.35 32.75
N TRP A 495 -23.91 3.10 31.98
CA TRP A 495 -23.73 3.21 30.53
C TRP A 495 -22.44 3.95 30.13
N GLU A 496 -21.89 4.79 31.01
CA GLU A 496 -20.64 5.53 30.78
C GLU A 496 -19.42 4.61 30.94
N SER A 497 -19.49 3.65 31.86
CA SER A 497 -18.46 2.64 32.10
C SER A 497 -18.50 1.50 31.08
N LEU A 498 -19.53 1.41 30.23
CA LEU A 498 -19.66 0.33 29.24
C LEU A 498 -18.47 0.29 28.29
N ARG A 499 -17.88 -0.90 28.13
CA ARG A 499 -16.81 -1.24 27.19
C ARG A 499 -17.14 -2.53 26.47
N ALA A 500 -16.60 -2.72 25.26
CA ALA A 500 -16.65 -4.01 24.61
C ALA A 500 -15.75 -5.00 25.40
N PRO A 501 -16.23 -6.22 25.70
CA PRO A 501 -15.42 -7.21 26.41
C PRO A 501 -14.38 -7.84 25.47
N ASP A 502 -13.24 -8.26 26.01
CA ASP A 502 -12.16 -8.91 25.24
C ASP A 502 -12.67 -10.15 24.48
N LYS A 503 -13.55 -10.93 25.11
CA LYS A 503 -14.24 -12.06 24.51
C LYS A 503 -15.70 -11.72 24.23
N ALA A 504 -15.94 -11.03 23.12
CA ALA A 504 -17.29 -10.67 22.69
C ALA A 504 -18.22 -11.89 22.56
N THR A 505 -19.45 -11.79 23.07
CA THR A 505 -20.52 -12.74 22.75
C THR A 505 -20.99 -12.57 21.31
N GLN A 506 -21.84 -13.48 20.81
CA GLN A 506 -22.46 -13.31 19.51
C GLN A 506 -23.35 -12.05 19.45
N ALA A 507 -24.08 -11.74 20.52
CA ALA A 507 -24.91 -10.54 20.60
C ALA A 507 -24.06 -9.27 20.54
N CYS A 508 -22.97 -9.21 21.32
CA CYS A 508 -22.04 -8.09 21.30
C CYS A 508 -21.43 -7.86 19.91
N ARG A 509 -20.96 -8.94 19.25
CA ARG A 509 -20.46 -8.84 17.87
C ARG A 509 -21.51 -8.29 16.91
N ALA A 510 -22.73 -8.84 16.94
CA ALA A 510 -23.81 -8.42 16.06
C ALA A 510 -24.20 -6.94 16.26
N ASP A 511 -24.23 -6.47 17.51
CA ASP A 511 -24.54 -5.07 17.82
C ASP A 511 -23.45 -4.11 17.37
N LEU A 512 -22.19 -4.47 17.61
CA LEU A 512 -21.07 -3.64 17.20
C LEU A 512 -20.88 -3.65 15.67
N ASP A 513 -21.21 -4.74 14.98
CA ASP A 513 -21.27 -4.77 13.51
C ASP A 513 -22.39 -3.91 12.95
N ALA A 514 -23.58 -3.95 13.57
CA ALA A 514 -24.68 -3.06 13.22
C ALA A 514 -24.31 -1.58 13.46
N TRP A 515 -23.54 -1.29 14.52
CA TRP A 515 -23.01 0.04 14.78
C TRP A 515 -22.04 0.51 13.71
N VAL A 516 -21.04 -0.31 13.36
CA VAL A 516 -20.07 0.01 12.31
C VAL A 516 -20.79 0.29 10.98
N TYR A 517 -21.80 -0.53 10.64
CA TYR A 517 -22.63 -0.30 9.45
C TYR A 517 -23.34 1.06 9.51
N ARG A 518 -24.02 1.39 10.61
CA ARG A 518 -24.76 2.67 10.74
C ARG A 518 -23.84 3.88 10.71
N PHE A 519 -22.73 3.82 11.43
CA PHE A 519 -21.71 4.86 11.43
C PHE A 519 -21.18 5.10 10.00
N ALA A 520 -20.76 4.03 9.32
CA ALA A 520 -20.26 4.14 7.95
C ALA A 520 -21.34 4.60 6.98
N ARG A 521 -22.59 4.14 7.13
CA ARG A 521 -23.70 4.55 6.27
C ARG A 521 -23.96 6.05 6.36
N ARG A 522 -23.94 6.62 7.57
CA ARG A 522 -24.06 8.08 7.77
C ARG A 522 -22.97 8.85 7.04
N TYR A 523 -21.71 8.41 7.14
CA TYR A 523 -20.60 8.98 6.37
C TYR A 523 -20.93 9.02 4.87
N PHE A 524 -21.26 7.85 4.30
CA PHE A 524 -21.48 7.72 2.85
C PHE A 524 -22.72 8.50 2.38
N GLU A 525 -23.78 8.56 3.17
CA GLU A 525 -25.01 9.30 2.83
C GLU A 525 -24.76 10.81 2.80
N VAL A 526 -24.04 11.36 3.77
CA VAL A 526 -23.67 12.79 3.80
C VAL A 526 -22.81 13.15 2.58
N VAL A 527 -21.81 12.33 2.28
CA VAL A 527 -20.93 12.53 1.12
C VAL A 527 -21.72 12.44 -0.19
N SER A 528 -22.51 11.38 -0.38
CA SER A 528 -23.32 11.18 -1.59
C SER A 528 -24.32 12.32 -1.79
N ALA A 529 -24.97 12.79 -0.73
CA ALA A 529 -25.90 13.91 -0.79
C ALA A 529 -25.23 15.23 -1.18
N SER A 530 -23.99 15.47 -0.75
CA SER A 530 -23.23 16.64 -1.18
C SER A 530 -22.81 16.53 -2.65
N ILE A 531 -22.24 15.41 -3.08
CA ILE A 531 -21.86 15.20 -4.50
C ILE A 531 -23.07 15.37 -5.41
N LYS A 532 -24.21 14.72 -5.10
CA LYS A 532 -25.42 14.78 -5.94
C LYS A 532 -25.99 16.19 -6.08
N ARG A 533 -25.77 17.08 -5.11
CA ARG A 533 -26.21 18.49 -5.21
C ARG A 533 -25.40 19.30 -6.22
N HIS A 534 -24.11 18.99 -6.38
CA HIS A 534 -23.18 19.79 -7.19
C HIS A 534 -22.76 19.12 -8.51
N ALA A 535 -22.85 17.80 -8.57
CA ALA A 535 -22.43 16.96 -9.68
C ALA A 535 -23.37 15.74 -9.83
N PRO A 536 -24.67 15.95 -10.14
CA PRO A 536 -25.70 14.91 -10.10
C PRO A 536 -25.51 13.78 -11.12
N ASN A 537 -24.64 13.96 -12.11
CA ASN A 537 -24.43 13.00 -13.19
C ASN A 537 -23.15 12.18 -13.05
N GLN A 538 -22.26 12.54 -12.12
CA GLN A 538 -20.98 11.89 -11.89
C GLN A 538 -21.11 10.79 -10.83
N LEU A 539 -20.26 9.78 -10.92
CA LEU A 539 -20.25 8.65 -9.98
C LEU A 539 -19.62 9.06 -8.64
N TYR A 540 -20.22 8.65 -7.53
CA TYR A 540 -19.52 8.59 -6.25
C TYR A 540 -18.68 7.30 -6.15
N LEU A 541 -17.36 7.45 -6.13
CA LEU A 541 -16.40 6.33 -6.23
C LEU A 541 -15.95 5.77 -4.87
N GLY A 542 -16.62 6.14 -3.77
CA GLY A 542 -16.30 5.67 -2.42
C GLY A 542 -15.04 6.31 -1.84
N CYS A 543 -14.37 5.59 -0.93
CA CYS A 543 -13.33 6.12 -0.05
C CYS A 543 -12.03 5.30 0.02
N ARG A 544 -11.78 4.44 -0.98
CA ARG A 544 -10.49 3.73 -1.17
C ARG A 544 -10.05 2.95 0.07
N PHE A 545 -10.76 1.86 0.38
CA PHE A 545 -10.45 1.01 1.52
C PHE A 545 -9.10 0.30 1.35
N ALA A 546 -8.15 0.51 2.26
CA ALA A 546 -7.02 -0.40 2.47
C ALA A 546 -7.41 -1.57 3.38
N THR A 547 -8.01 -1.23 4.53
CA THR A 547 -8.62 -2.16 5.49
C THR A 547 -10.00 -1.66 5.87
N ALA A 548 -10.95 -2.57 6.06
CA ALA A 548 -12.28 -2.24 6.56
C ALA A 548 -13.02 -3.49 7.06
N PRO A 549 -13.85 -3.38 8.11
CA PRO A 549 -14.85 -4.38 8.44
C PRO A 549 -15.88 -4.52 7.32
N ASP A 550 -16.42 -5.73 7.13
CA ASP A 550 -17.44 -6.03 6.11
C ASP A 550 -18.68 -5.13 6.25
N ALA A 551 -19.04 -4.76 7.49
CA ALA A 551 -20.13 -3.83 7.76
C ALA A 551 -19.91 -2.43 7.14
N ALA A 552 -18.68 -1.89 7.19
CA ALA A 552 -18.36 -0.59 6.59
C ALA A 552 -18.35 -0.68 5.05
N VAL A 553 -17.83 -1.78 4.50
CA VAL A 553 -17.86 -2.07 3.06
C VAL A 553 -19.30 -2.17 2.57
N LYS A 554 -20.17 -2.87 3.29
CA LYS A 554 -21.59 -3.01 2.95
C LYS A 554 -22.30 -1.65 2.96
N ALA A 555 -22.01 -0.80 3.95
CA ALA A 555 -22.55 0.56 4.00
C ALA A 555 -22.12 1.41 2.79
N CYS A 556 -20.86 1.29 2.36
CA CYS A 556 -20.39 1.91 1.12
C CYS A 556 -21.15 1.39 -0.10
N ALA A 557 -21.31 0.08 -0.22
CA ALA A 557 -22.02 -0.56 -1.33
C ALA A 557 -23.50 -0.14 -1.42
N ASP A 558 -24.14 0.15 -0.29
CA ASP A 558 -25.54 0.58 -0.23
C ASP A 558 -25.76 2.03 -0.68
N VAL A 559 -24.70 2.84 -0.80
CA VAL A 559 -24.82 4.28 -1.02
C VAL A 559 -23.99 4.79 -2.21
N ALA A 560 -22.75 4.34 -2.35
CA ALA A 560 -21.84 4.79 -3.40
C ALA A 560 -22.15 4.14 -4.76
N ASP A 561 -21.78 4.81 -5.85
CA ASP A 561 -21.96 4.33 -7.22
C ASP A 561 -20.79 3.48 -7.73
N VAL A 562 -19.64 3.45 -7.04
CA VAL A 562 -18.53 2.49 -7.15
C VAL A 562 -17.90 2.27 -5.75
N VAL A 563 -17.64 1.02 -5.35
CA VAL A 563 -16.85 0.74 -4.13
C VAL A 563 -15.37 0.67 -4.51
N SER A 564 -14.50 1.35 -3.77
CA SER A 564 -13.08 1.41 -4.09
C SER A 564 -12.19 0.78 -3.02
N TYR A 565 -11.12 0.11 -3.48
CA TYR A 565 -10.11 -0.53 -2.63
C TYR A 565 -8.69 -0.22 -3.09
N ASN A 566 -7.77 -0.03 -2.14
CA ASN A 566 -6.34 0.01 -2.40
C ASN A 566 -5.76 -1.38 -2.08
N LEU A 567 -5.34 -2.11 -3.11
CA LEU A 567 -4.94 -3.53 -2.97
C LEU A 567 -3.53 -3.77 -3.52
N TYR A 568 -2.54 -3.55 -2.67
CA TYR A 568 -1.13 -3.86 -2.92
C TYR A 568 -0.85 -5.36 -2.88
N LYS A 569 -1.19 -6.06 -3.97
CA LYS A 569 -1.05 -7.51 -4.15
C LYS A 569 -0.39 -7.84 -5.49
N ARG A 570 0.10 -9.08 -5.67
CA ARG A 570 0.62 -9.54 -6.97
C ARG A 570 -0.49 -9.86 -7.99
N THR A 571 -1.65 -10.29 -7.50
CA THR A 571 -2.91 -10.54 -8.24
C THR A 571 -4.08 -10.39 -7.27
N ILE A 572 -5.31 -10.24 -7.78
CA ILE A 572 -6.51 -10.26 -6.94
C ILE A 572 -7.18 -11.65 -6.91
N PRO A 573 -7.57 -12.14 -5.72
CA PRO A 573 -8.37 -13.36 -5.58
C PRO A 573 -9.84 -13.08 -5.87
N CYS A 574 -10.26 -13.16 -7.14
CA CYS A 574 -11.58 -12.72 -7.60
C CYS A 574 -12.77 -13.34 -6.83
N GLU A 575 -12.62 -14.57 -6.34
CA GLU A 575 -13.59 -15.28 -5.51
C GLU A 575 -13.99 -14.52 -4.22
N ARG A 576 -13.15 -13.60 -3.74
CA ARG A 576 -13.47 -12.74 -2.59
C ARG A 576 -14.59 -11.74 -2.87
N TRP A 577 -14.90 -11.45 -4.13
CA TRP A 577 -15.87 -10.41 -4.52
C TRP A 577 -16.94 -10.91 -5.49
N CYS A 578 -17.02 -12.22 -5.69
CA CYS A 578 -17.95 -12.86 -6.60
C CYS A 578 -18.75 -13.95 -5.88
N GLY A 579 -19.83 -14.42 -6.53
CA GLY A 579 -20.66 -15.49 -5.98
C GLY A 579 -21.37 -15.04 -4.71
N GLU A 580 -21.15 -15.75 -3.60
CA GLU A 580 -21.74 -15.43 -2.30
C GLU A 580 -21.21 -14.11 -1.70
N ASN A 581 -20.06 -13.63 -2.18
CA ASN A 581 -19.46 -12.37 -1.76
C ASN A 581 -19.76 -11.20 -2.72
N ASP A 582 -20.66 -11.38 -3.70
CA ASP A 582 -21.05 -10.29 -4.62
C ASP A 582 -21.80 -9.20 -3.83
N LEU A 583 -21.23 -8.00 -3.77
CA LEU A 583 -21.84 -6.84 -3.12
C LEU A 583 -23.03 -6.28 -3.90
N GLY A 584 -23.34 -6.82 -5.08
CA GLY A 584 -24.35 -6.29 -5.99
C GLY A 584 -23.94 -4.98 -6.64
N LYS A 585 -22.63 -4.66 -6.64
CA LYS A 585 -22.15 -3.31 -6.90
C LYS A 585 -20.78 -3.31 -7.60
N PRO A 586 -20.54 -2.45 -8.60
CA PRO A 586 -19.22 -2.36 -9.25
C PRO A 586 -18.15 -1.89 -8.28
N MET A 587 -16.96 -2.46 -8.43
CA MET A 587 -15.77 -2.14 -7.65
C MET A 587 -14.61 -1.61 -8.50
N ILE A 588 -13.73 -0.80 -7.93
CA ILE A 588 -12.52 -0.31 -8.59
C ILE A 588 -11.30 -0.45 -7.68
N ILE A 589 -10.16 -0.85 -8.25
CA ILE A 589 -8.88 -0.77 -7.54
C ILE A 589 -8.37 0.67 -7.64
N GLY A 590 -8.35 1.36 -6.51
CA GLY A 590 -7.88 2.72 -6.39
C GLY A 590 -6.35 2.84 -6.40
N GLU A 591 -5.62 1.81 -5.94
CA GLU A 591 -4.15 1.78 -5.93
C GLU A 591 -3.62 0.34 -6.04
N PHE A 592 -2.55 0.19 -6.81
CA PHE A 592 -1.60 -0.92 -6.73
C PHE A 592 -0.25 -0.49 -7.31
N HIS A 593 0.83 -1.13 -6.88
CA HIS A 593 2.16 -0.95 -7.49
C HIS A 593 3.10 -2.12 -7.30
N PHE A 594 4.22 -2.04 -7.99
CA PHE A 594 5.39 -2.90 -7.87
C PHE A 594 6.65 -2.05 -8.01
N GLY A 595 7.68 -2.35 -7.23
CA GLY A 595 8.96 -1.67 -7.36
C GLY A 595 10.16 -2.61 -7.30
N ALA A 596 11.29 -2.13 -7.81
CA ALA A 596 12.56 -2.84 -7.80
C ALA A 596 13.72 -1.88 -7.50
N LEU A 597 14.89 -2.41 -7.14
CA LEU A 597 16.05 -1.61 -6.70
C LEU A 597 17.17 -1.51 -7.74
N ASP A 598 16.96 -2.01 -8.96
CA ASP A 598 17.94 -2.00 -10.04
C ASP A 598 18.04 -0.65 -10.78
N ARG A 599 17.41 0.41 -10.23
CA ARG A 599 17.35 1.77 -10.79
C ARG A 599 17.69 2.88 -9.78
N GLY A 600 18.46 2.55 -8.75
CA GLY A 600 19.09 3.57 -7.87
C GLY A 600 18.24 4.08 -6.71
N LEU A 601 17.03 3.56 -6.52
CA LEU A 601 16.22 3.77 -5.32
C LEU A 601 16.56 2.75 -4.24
N PHE A 602 16.10 3.00 -3.01
CA PHE A 602 16.40 2.18 -1.84
C PHE A 602 15.21 1.43 -1.29
N HIS A 603 14.02 1.58 -1.87
CA HIS A 603 12.84 0.86 -1.44
C HIS A 603 11.95 0.51 -2.63
N THR A 604 11.37 -0.68 -2.60
CA THR A 604 10.57 -1.24 -3.70
C THR A 604 9.10 -0.81 -3.66
N GLY A 605 8.74 0.11 -2.78
CA GLY A 605 7.37 0.25 -2.29
C GLY A 605 6.85 -1.02 -1.60
N LEU A 606 5.53 -1.14 -1.59
CA LEU A 606 4.78 -2.13 -0.81
C LEU A 606 4.79 -3.56 -1.42
N VAL A 607 5.06 -3.70 -2.72
CA VAL A 607 5.18 -5.01 -3.37
C VAL A 607 6.50 -5.12 -4.14
N ALA A 608 7.45 -5.84 -3.56
CA ALA A 608 8.79 -6.00 -4.11
C ALA A 608 8.83 -6.88 -5.36
N THR A 609 9.64 -6.46 -6.33
CA THR A 609 10.01 -7.23 -7.53
C THR A 609 11.52 -7.25 -7.69
N GLU A 610 12.04 -8.21 -8.45
CA GLU A 610 13.48 -8.43 -8.54
C GLU A 610 14.21 -7.30 -9.29
N ASN A 611 13.63 -6.84 -10.39
CA ASN A 611 14.19 -5.86 -11.32
C ASN A 611 13.07 -5.25 -12.19
N GLN A 612 13.37 -4.27 -13.04
CA GLN A 612 12.35 -3.62 -13.88
C GLN A 612 11.61 -4.59 -14.83
N LYS A 613 12.24 -5.69 -15.27
CA LYS A 613 11.58 -6.70 -16.11
C LYS A 613 10.55 -7.50 -15.32
N ASP A 614 10.87 -7.87 -14.08
CA ASP A 614 9.92 -8.56 -13.20
C ASP A 614 8.78 -7.62 -12.75
N ARG A 615 9.11 -6.35 -12.47
CA ARG A 615 8.14 -5.26 -12.22
C ARG A 615 7.10 -5.17 -13.34
N ALA A 616 7.56 -5.11 -14.59
CA ALA A 616 6.74 -5.09 -15.79
C ALA A 616 5.89 -6.36 -15.97
N ALA A 617 6.46 -7.54 -15.68
CA ALA A 617 5.72 -8.81 -15.73
C ALA A 617 4.61 -8.87 -14.67
N HIS A 618 4.85 -8.32 -13.48
CA HIS A 618 3.85 -8.21 -12.42
C HIS A 618 2.73 -7.22 -12.75
N TYR A 619 3.04 -6.09 -13.39
CA TYR A 619 2.03 -5.16 -13.90
C TYR A 619 1.02 -5.86 -14.80
N ILE A 620 1.50 -6.62 -15.80
CA ILE A 620 0.63 -7.37 -16.73
C ILE A 620 -0.26 -8.36 -15.97
N ARG A 621 0.33 -9.17 -15.09
CA ARG A 621 -0.42 -10.19 -14.31
C ARG A 621 -1.50 -9.57 -13.44
N TYR A 622 -1.20 -8.44 -12.81
CA TYR A 622 -2.17 -7.75 -11.96
C TYR A 622 -3.34 -7.24 -12.79
N VAL A 623 -3.08 -6.42 -13.81
CA VAL A 623 -4.13 -5.84 -14.68
C VAL A 623 -4.97 -6.94 -15.34
N GLU A 624 -4.34 -8.04 -15.80
CA GLU A 624 -5.05 -9.20 -16.34
C GLU A 624 -6.00 -9.81 -15.30
N SER A 625 -5.54 -10.02 -14.06
CA SER A 625 -6.39 -10.56 -12.99
C SER A 625 -7.57 -9.63 -12.65
N VAL A 626 -7.41 -8.30 -12.77
CA VAL A 626 -8.51 -7.35 -12.49
C VAL A 626 -9.50 -7.41 -13.65
N ALA A 627 -9.00 -7.33 -14.88
CA ALA A 627 -9.80 -7.35 -16.10
C ALA A 627 -10.63 -8.64 -16.21
N GLN A 628 -10.11 -9.78 -15.75
CA GLN A 628 -10.86 -11.04 -15.76
C GLN A 628 -11.92 -11.12 -14.65
N CYS A 629 -11.80 -10.34 -13.57
CA CYS A 629 -12.70 -10.44 -12.43
C CYS A 629 -14.02 -9.69 -12.64
N PRO A 630 -15.20 -10.35 -12.68
CA PRO A 630 -16.47 -9.72 -13.04
C PRO A 630 -16.91 -8.56 -12.15
N ALA A 631 -16.42 -8.51 -10.91
CA ALA A 631 -16.76 -7.50 -9.92
C ALA A 631 -16.11 -6.13 -10.17
N PHE A 632 -14.93 -6.12 -10.80
CA PHE A 632 -14.13 -4.90 -10.97
C PHE A 632 -14.37 -4.21 -12.31
N VAL A 633 -14.38 -2.88 -12.31
CA VAL A 633 -14.54 -2.02 -13.50
C VAL A 633 -13.28 -1.21 -13.85
N GLY A 634 -12.22 -1.36 -13.07
CA GLY A 634 -10.96 -0.65 -13.30
C GLY A 634 -9.89 -0.92 -12.25
N CYS A 635 -8.68 -0.45 -12.56
CA CYS A 635 -7.55 -0.41 -11.65
C CYS A 635 -6.61 0.75 -11.95
N HIS A 636 -6.17 1.45 -10.90
CA HIS A 636 -5.31 2.62 -10.99
C HIS A 636 -3.94 2.34 -10.36
N TRP A 637 -2.89 2.70 -11.09
CA TRP A 637 -1.49 2.53 -10.68
C TRP A 637 -1.04 3.70 -9.80
N PHE A 638 -0.44 3.39 -8.66
CA PHE A 638 0.21 4.37 -7.79
C PHE A 638 1.74 4.28 -7.96
N GLN A 639 2.44 5.19 -8.62
CA GLN A 639 2.04 6.50 -9.13
C GLN A 639 2.83 6.92 -10.39
N TYR A 640 2.60 8.14 -10.88
CA TYR A 640 3.21 8.66 -12.10
C TYR A 640 4.75 8.77 -12.04
N VAL A 641 5.30 9.31 -10.96
CA VAL A 641 6.73 9.59 -10.79
C VAL A 641 7.26 8.81 -9.58
N ASP A 642 8.51 8.34 -9.66
CA ASP A 642 9.21 7.78 -8.51
C ASP A 642 9.28 8.80 -7.38
N GLU A 643 9.20 8.30 -6.15
CA GLU A 643 9.39 9.16 -4.99
C GLU A 643 10.88 9.56 -4.85
N PRO A 644 11.19 10.65 -4.14
CA PRO A 644 12.56 11.09 -3.96
C PRO A 644 13.42 9.99 -3.31
N VAL A 645 14.63 9.78 -3.82
CA VAL A 645 15.62 8.82 -3.26
C VAL A 645 15.77 8.98 -1.73
N THR A 646 15.65 10.21 -1.24
CA THR A 646 15.84 10.60 0.16
C THR A 646 14.53 10.74 0.96
N GLY A 647 13.43 10.20 0.45
CA GLY A 647 12.14 10.24 1.14
C GLY A 647 11.32 11.47 0.78
N ARG A 648 10.06 11.27 0.38
CA ARG A 648 9.10 12.37 0.27
C ARG A 648 8.86 12.99 1.63
N TRP A 649 8.62 14.30 1.65
CA TRP A 649 8.58 15.09 2.88
C TRP A 649 7.54 14.61 3.92
N PHE A 650 6.44 14.01 3.47
CA PHE A 650 5.31 13.75 4.37
C PHE A 650 5.58 12.61 5.35
N ASP A 651 6.23 11.53 4.91
CA ASP A 651 6.35 10.27 5.67
C ASP A 651 7.59 9.45 5.28
N GLY A 652 8.49 10.01 4.49
CA GLY A 652 9.77 9.41 4.12
C GLY A 652 9.71 8.26 3.10
N GLU A 653 8.57 8.04 2.42
CA GLU A 653 8.51 7.07 1.32
C GLU A 653 9.51 7.44 0.20
N ASN A 654 10.33 6.48 -0.22
CA ASN A 654 11.39 6.64 -1.22
C ASN A 654 11.41 5.48 -2.22
N TYR A 655 10.23 5.20 -2.76
CA TYR A 655 9.91 4.00 -3.51
C TYR A 655 10.18 4.14 -5.02
N ASN A 656 10.65 3.05 -5.64
CA ASN A 656 10.67 2.89 -7.10
C ASN A 656 9.31 2.41 -7.63
N ILE A 657 8.34 3.31 -7.71
CA ILE A 657 6.95 3.00 -8.06
C ILE A 657 6.39 3.91 -9.18
N GLY A 658 7.20 4.78 -9.75
CA GLY A 658 6.87 5.67 -10.86
C GLY A 658 6.89 4.99 -12.21
N PHE A 659 6.03 5.40 -13.13
CA PHE A 659 6.25 5.15 -14.56
C PHE A 659 7.39 6.00 -15.11
N LEU A 660 7.69 7.11 -14.43
CA LEU A 660 8.81 8.01 -14.68
C LEU A 660 9.79 7.99 -13.51
N ASP A 661 11.08 8.17 -13.80
CA ASP A 661 12.08 8.48 -12.79
C ASP A 661 12.13 9.98 -12.46
N VAL A 662 12.96 10.36 -11.47
CA VAL A 662 13.18 11.76 -11.04
C VAL A 662 13.66 12.69 -12.17
N THR A 663 14.13 12.15 -13.29
CA THR A 663 14.61 12.91 -14.46
C THR A 663 13.56 13.05 -15.57
N ASP A 664 12.28 12.75 -15.26
CA ASP A 664 11.19 12.74 -16.24
C ASP A 664 11.48 11.80 -17.42
N THR A 665 12.10 10.66 -17.13
CA THR A 665 12.41 9.61 -18.12
C THR A 665 11.52 8.39 -17.85
N PRO A 666 10.74 7.91 -18.86
CA PRO A 666 9.92 6.73 -18.69
C PRO A 666 10.72 5.43 -18.52
N TYR A 667 10.22 4.53 -17.68
CA TYR A 667 10.72 3.15 -17.60
C TYR A 667 10.24 2.35 -18.83
N PRO A 668 11.13 2.00 -19.78
CA PRO A 668 10.70 1.37 -21.02
C PRO A 668 10.04 0.01 -20.81
N GLU A 669 10.45 -0.74 -19.77
CA GLU A 669 9.85 -2.01 -19.40
C GLU A 669 8.38 -1.85 -18.98
N MET A 670 8.10 -0.82 -18.17
CA MET A 670 6.73 -0.51 -17.70
C MET A 670 5.86 0.01 -18.84
N VAL A 671 6.38 0.91 -19.69
CA VAL A 671 5.67 1.41 -20.88
C VAL A 671 5.30 0.26 -21.82
N ALA A 672 6.25 -0.63 -22.13
CA ALA A 672 6.00 -1.77 -23.00
C ALA A 672 4.98 -2.75 -22.38
N ALA A 673 5.04 -2.98 -21.07
CA ALA A 673 4.06 -3.80 -20.36
C ALA A 673 2.65 -3.21 -20.42
N ALA A 674 2.52 -1.90 -20.15
CA ALA A 674 1.25 -1.18 -20.24
C ALA A 674 0.65 -1.28 -21.65
N GLN A 675 1.43 -0.95 -22.68
CA GLN A 675 0.99 -1.07 -24.07
C GLN A 675 0.51 -2.49 -24.40
N LYS A 676 1.27 -3.51 -23.96
CA LYS A 676 0.95 -4.91 -24.23
C LYS A 676 -0.38 -5.34 -23.61
N ILE A 677 -0.60 -5.06 -22.33
CA ILE A 677 -1.85 -5.49 -21.66
C ILE A 677 -3.03 -4.61 -22.06
N HIS A 678 -2.84 -3.30 -22.19
CA HIS A 678 -3.90 -2.36 -22.54
C HIS A 678 -4.42 -2.55 -23.97
N THR A 679 -3.57 -2.99 -24.92
CA THR A 679 -4.02 -3.32 -26.29
C THR A 679 -5.13 -4.38 -26.28
N ARG A 680 -4.95 -5.43 -25.46
CA ARG A 680 -5.86 -6.59 -25.40
C ARG A 680 -6.91 -6.48 -24.28
N LEU A 681 -6.96 -5.35 -23.57
CA LEU A 681 -7.76 -5.16 -22.36
C LEU A 681 -9.23 -5.54 -22.56
N TYR A 682 -9.87 -4.98 -23.59
CA TYR A 682 -11.29 -5.21 -23.82
C TYR A 682 -11.59 -6.62 -24.32
N GLU A 683 -10.73 -7.20 -25.14
CA GLU A 683 -10.84 -8.61 -25.55
C GLU A 683 -10.74 -9.54 -24.33
N LEU A 684 -9.77 -9.30 -23.45
CA LEU A 684 -9.60 -10.05 -22.21
C LEU A 684 -10.81 -9.88 -21.29
N ARG A 685 -11.28 -8.64 -21.12
CA ARG A 685 -12.43 -8.32 -20.27
C ARG A 685 -13.72 -8.95 -20.80
N ALA A 686 -13.93 -8.95 -22.11
CA ALA A 686 -15.11 -9.54 -22.74
C ALA A 686 -15.07 -11.08 -22.82
N SER A 687 -13.88 -11.68 -22.72
CA SER A 687 -13.72 -13.14 -22.82
C SER A 687 -14.55 -13.89 -21.76
N LYS A 688 -15.14 -15.02 -22.15
CA LYS A 688 -15.89 -15.91 -21.26
C LYS A 688 -14.91 -16.70 -20.39
N THR A 689 -14.33 -16.08 -19.37
CA THR A 689 -13.57 -16.81 -18.35
C THR A 689 -14.55 -17.59 -17.47
N PRO A 690 -14.40 -18.92 -17.31
CA PRO A 690 -15.25 -19.68 -16.40
C PRO A 690 -15.10 -19.12 -14.98
N LEU A 691 -16.21 -18.73 -14.36
CA LEU A 691 -16.23 -18.43 -12.93
C LEU A 691 -15.72 -19.68 -12.15
N PRO A 692 -14.87 -19.52 -11.12
CA PRO A 692 -14.52 -20.64 -10.26
C PRO A 692 -15.80 -21.30 -9.72
N ARG A 693 -15.96 -22.61 -9.99
CA ARG A 693 -17.15 -23.38 -9.62
C ARG A 693 -17.30 -23.41 -8.10
N LYS A 694 -18.56 -23.37 -7.63
CA LYS A 694 -18.96 -23.65 -6.23
C LYS A 694 -18.21 -24.88 -5.70
N THR A 695 -17.28 -24.69 -4.77
CA THR A 695 -16.94 -25.76 -3.83
C THR A 695 -18.12 -25.89 -2.89
N ALA A 696 -19.03 -26.81 -3.19
CA ALA A 696 -20.02 -27.25 -2.22
C ALA A 696 -19.27 -27.73 -0.98
N GLN A 697 -19.39 -27.01 0.13
CA GLN A 697 -19.08 -27.56 1.44
C GLN A 697 -19.99 -28.77 1.60
N ARG A 698 -19.44 -29.97 1.38
CA ARG A 698 -20.07 -31.18 1.89
C ARG A 698 -19.91 -31.12 3.40
N GLY A 699 -21.00 -30.76 4.07
CA GLY A 699 -21.10 -30.91 5.51
C GLY A 699 -20.77 -32.35 5.91
N ARG A 700 -19.87 -32.47 6.87
CA ARG A 700 -19.87 -33.44 7.96
C ARG A 700 -18.99 -32.91 9.08
#